data_AF-A0A432QS39-F1
#
_entry.id   AF-A0A432QS39-F1
#
_cell.length_a   1.000
_cell.length_b   1.000
_cell.length_c   1.000
_cell.angle_alpha   90.00
_cell.angle_beta   90.00
_cell.angle_gamma   90.00
#
_symmetry.space_group_name_H-M   'P 1'
#
loop_
_entity.id
_entity.type
_entity.pdbx_description
1 polymer ?
#
loop_
_entity_poly.entity_id
_entity_poly.type
_entity_poly.pdbx_seq_one_letter_code
_entity_poly.pdbx_strand_id
1 'polypeptide(L)'
;MKRGLLVIFVLLLFPFLLTGGTFADDESNDNGTLRINKAEWDQAKQKLKVKATEGSGRQTLTAHYGGTDYQMEYKEKKNRYELKVKPVCYAQILTVDSSSGATSAKSVKVKNGDGAGFACSDNGGGSTGGGSTGGGGGSTGGGNGTPSRDIVVIATNDLGMHCTCPTAETFVVLPPFNTLRAQVFERKGENPDVLSDPNDIRVEYRIVENTDESLQNDPYFKGWIEFGPKLFPGTDFLGNDGRIHGLTGATLSGKMDAKKGWWEITGIPAFPALDPNGVENDPIDPVNGAKRNPYLTAVVDVYDQNSNELLASTSTVVPVAFGGCCNCHLQVAKDHGRPGTPRDSFEVMGMLHQQNGSGIDISKIDPDGDGIGGPIRCSQCHLDPAMGETTPPGIPGYKTSDKTFSEVVHKFHAESSAVAQYDPDIAKNCYQCHPGNGVNCFRGQHKTKGLWCTDCHGDLNQRIAQNQLKKPWSAETLPKCEDCHYNTAEGKGYQHVFGGSFLNSMGHEDKVLCSTCHGTPHGLSPSTLAKENDQNQRLQGDSRAIGKCDVCHNGKSNIWMVPPHKGTPGYSGGGSGGGTGGTVDVNNELATTCLNCHGDRRSKVNCNNNKWMGHDGSKVSNAVFVAVSTSLTGSDCSSTGGSGGGTGGTVDVNNELA
;
A
#
# COMPACT_ATOMS: atom_id res chain seq x y z
N MET A 1 51.52 18.00 51.50
CA MET A 1 52.78 17.83 50.73
C MET A 1 52.43 17.84 49.24
N LYS A 2 52.93 18.86 48.53
CA LYS A 2 53.39 18.95 47.12
C LYS A 2 52.66 18.12 46.04
N ARG A 3 52.28 18.59 44.84
CA ARG A 3 52.29 19.82 43.99
C ARG A 3 51.40 19.39 42.78
N GLY A 4 50.55 20.15 42.09
CA GLY A 4 50.52 21.58 41.74
C GLY A 4 50.64 21.73 40.21
N LEU A 5 49.65 22.44 39.61
CA LEU A 5 49.72 23.24 38.36
C LEU A 5 49.77 22.49 36.99
N LEU A 6 49.24 22.97 35.86
CA LEU A 6 48.86 24.33 35.43
C LEU A 6 47.97 24.24 34.15
N VAL A 7 46.97 25.12 34.06
CA VAL A 7 46.18 25.45 32.87
C VAL A 7 46.94 26.45 32.00
N ILE A 8 47.04 26.24 30.67
CA ILE A 8 47.33 27.31 29.70
C ILE A 8 46.39 27.19 28.50
N PHE A 9 45.59 28.24 28.33
CA PHE A 9 44.83 28.63 27.13
C PHE A 9 45.79 29.21 26.09
N VAL A 10 45.71 28.79 24.82
CA VAL A 10 46.10 29.63 23.67
C VAL A 10 45.06 29.50 22.57
N LEU A 11 44.59 30.65 22.13
CA LEU A 11 43.52 30.91 21.18
C LEU A 11 44.19 31.52 19.95
N LEU A 12 44.16 30.85 18.78
CA LEU A 12 44.50 31.46 17.48
C LEU A 12 43.62 30.89 16.35
N LEU A 13 43.28 31.80 15.45
CA LEU A 13 42.23 31.81 14.42
C LEU A 13 42.65 31.23 13.05
N PHE A 14 41.72 30.52 12.38
CA PHE A 14 41.47 30.31 10.90
C PHE A 14 42.57 29.73 9.96
N PRO A 15 42.28 29.16 8.74
CA PRO A 15 40.99 28.81 8.08
C PRO A 15 40.90 27.39 7.41
N PHE A 16 39.66 27.03 7.00
CA PHE A 16 39.22 26.11 5.91
C PHE A 16 40.21 25.17 5.18
N LEU A 17 39.89 23.86 5.10
CA LEU A 17 39.74 23.08 3.85
C LEU A 17 39.33 21.60 4.09
N LEU A 18 38.41 21.12 3.23
CA LEU A 18 37.86 19.76 3.13
C LEU A 18 38.83 18.77 2.45
N THR A 19 39.00 17.58 3.03
CA THR A 19 39.24 16.26 2.39
C THR A 19 38.95 15.19 3.47
N GLY A 20 38.21 14.09 3.26
CA GLY A 20 38.37 13.07 2.23
C GLY A 20 38.99 11.82 2.88
N GLY A 21 38.22 11.08 3.68
CA GLY A 21 38.69 9.85 4.36
C GLY A 21 38.60 8.62 3.45
N THR A 22 39.76 8.04 3.14
CA THR A 22 39.94 6.73 2.48
C THR A 22 39.95 5.62 3.53
N PHE A 23 39.19 4.54 3.31
CA PHE A 23 39.37 3.26 4.01
C PHE A 23 40.22 2.33 3.14
N ALA A 24 41.05 1.54 3.82
CA ALA A 24 42.16 0.74 3.30
C ALA A 24 41.75 -0.40 2.36
N ASP A 25 42.66 -0.68 1.42
CA ASP A 25 42.63 -1.81 0.50
C ASP A 25 42.87 -3.13 1.25
N ASP A 26 41.98 -4.10 1.05
CA ASP A 26 42.20 -5.52 1.39
C ASP A 26 42.56 -6.24 0.09
N GLU A 27 43.85 -6.52 -0.10
CA GLU A 27 44.36 -7.33 -1.20
C GLU A 27 44.20 -8.83 -0.86
N SER A 28 43.01 -9.37 -1.10
CA SER A 28 42.80 -10.82 -1.23
C SER A 28 42.54 -11.16 -2.70
N ASN A 29 43.42 -11.98 -3.28
CA ASN A 29 43.28 -12.55 -4.63
C ASN A 29 41.98 -13.36 -4.76
N ASP A 30 40.96 -12.73 -5.34
CA ASP A 30 39.68 -13.38 -5.64
C ASP A 30 39.69 -13.88 -7.09
N ASN A 31 39.54 -15.19 -7.25
CA ASN A 31 39.54 -15.91 -8.52
C ASN A 31 38.32 -15.51 -9.37
N GLY A 32 38.54 -14.90 -10.54
CA GLY A 32 37.61 -14.98 -11.67
C GLY A 32 36.33 -14.14 -11.64
N THR A 33 35.98 -13.49 -10.53
CA THR A 33 34.70 -12.79 -10.38
C THR A 33 34.81 -11.32 -10.80
N LEU A 34 33.92 -10.86 -11.70
CA LEU A 34 33.85 -9.44 -12.08
C LEU A 34 33.14 -8.65 -10.97
N ARG A 35 33.79 -7.59 -10.46
CA ARG A 35 33.23 -6.75 -9.37
C ARG A 35 32.93 -5.33 -9.86
N ILE A 36 31.68 -4.90 -9.78
CA ILE A 36 31.28 -3.51 -10.11
C ILE A 36 31.66 -2.57 -8.96
N ASN A 37 32.76 -1.83 -9.13
CA ASN A 37 33.25 -0.88 -8.13
C ASN A 37 32.38 0.38 -8.07
N LYS A 38 31.98 0.89 -9.23
CA LYS A 38 31.29 2.19 -9.35
C LYS A 38 30.35 2.22 -10.55
N ALA A 39 29.15 2.74 -10.36
CA ALA A 39 28.19 3.05 -11.42
C ALA A 39 27.73 4.50 -11.26
N GLU A 40 27.86 5.31 -12.31
CA GLU A 40 27.50 6.73 -12.29
C GLU A 40 26.70 7.11 -13.53
N TRP A 41 25.57 7.79 -13.31
CA TRP A 41 24.77 8.35 -14.38
C TRP A 41 25.20 9.79 -14.68
N ASP A 42 25.65 10.04 -15.92
CA ASP A 42 25.96 11.36 -16.44
C ASP A 42 24.71 11.94 -17.12
N GLN A 43 23.98 12.78 -16.38
CA GLN A 43 22.71 13.38 -16.81
C GLN A 43 22.86 14.15 -18.13
N ALA A 44 23.91 14.96 -18.25
CA ALA A 44 24.13 15.83 -19.40
C ALA A 44 24.43 15.03 -20.68
N LYS A 45 25.04 13.85 -20.54
CA LYS A 45 25.44 13.00 -21.68
C LYS A 45 24.50 11.82 -21.90
N GLN A 46 23.49 11.66 -21.06
CA GLN A 46 22.53 10.54 -21.07
C GLN A 46 23.27 9.20 -21.05
N LYS A 47 24.26 9.09 -20.16
CA LYS A 47 25.28 8.06 -20.25
C LYS A 47 25.61 7.47 -18.90
N LEU A 48 25.43 6.17 -18.78
CA LEU A 48 25.90 5.40 -17.65
C LEU A 48 27.38 5.04 -17.85
N LYS A 49 28.16 5.23 -16.78
CA LYS A 49 29.57 4.84 -16.71
C LYS A 49 29.74 3.86 -15.57
N VAL A 50 30.28 2.68 -15.88
CA VAL A 50 30.49 1.62 -14.90
C VAL A 50 31.96 1.22 -14.88
N LYS A 51 32.60 1.32 -13.72
CA LYS A 51 33.94 0.79 -13.48
C LYS A 51 33.82 -0.54 -12.76
N ALA A 52 34.46 -1.56 -13.29
CA ALA A 52 34.56 -2.89 -12.68
C ALA A 52 36.04 -3.33 -12.61
N THR A 53 36.37 -4.18 -11.64
CA THR A 53 37.66 -4.90 -11.58
C THR A 53 37.45 -6.30 -12.15
N GLU A 54 38.29 -6.71 -13.10
CA GLU A 54 38.21 -8.02 -13.76
C GLU A 54 39.10 -9.04 -13.03
N GLY A 55 38.49 -10.08 -12.46
CA GLY A 55 39.17 -11.35 -12.21
C GLY A 55 39.21 -12.14 -13.51
N SER A 56 40.32 -12.10 -14.24
CA SER A 56 40.63 -12.93 -15.43
C SER A 56 39.52 -13.06 -16.51
N GLY A 57 39.57 -12.19 -17.53
CA GLY A 57 38.79 -12.31 -18.77
C GLY A 57 37.69 -11.26 -18.93
N ARG A 58 37.53 -10.70 -20.15
CA ARG A 58 36.52 -9.68 -20.45
C ARG A 58 35.12 -10.31 -20.43
N GLN A 59 34.35 -10.05 -19.37
CA GLN A 59 32.96 -10.50 -19.26
C GLN A 59 32.00 -9.40 -19.74
N THR A 60 30.79 -9.77 -20.17
CA THR A 60 29.76 -8.84 -20.63
C THR A 60 28.91 -8.38 -19.43
N LEU A 61 28.67 -7.08 -19.31
CA LEU A 61 27.75 -6.50 -18.33
C LEU A 61 26.38 -6.25 -18.97
N THR A 62 25.32 -6.61 -18.24
CA THR A 62 23.93 -6.31 -18.65
C THR A 62 23.41 -5.16 -17.80
N ALA A 63 22.71 -4.22 -18.43
CA ALA A 63 22.05 -3.12 -17.75
C ALA A 63 20.54 -3.19 -18.01
N HIS A 64 19.75 -3.20 -16.95
CA HIS A 64 18.29 -3.21 -16.97
C HIS A 64 17.78 -1.78 -16.84
N TYR A 65 17.07 -1.28 -17.86
CA TYR A 65 16.53 0.08 -17.88
C TYR A 65 15.27 0.15 -18.76
N GLY A 66 14.17 0.72 -18.23
CA GLY A 66 12.92 0.86 -18.99
C GLY A 66 12.28 -0.46 -19.39
N GLY A 67 12.51 -1.53 -18.63
CA GLY A 67 12.07 -2.88 -18.99
C GLY A 67 12.83 -3.50 -20.17
N THR A 68 13.96 -2.90 -20.59
CA THR A 68 14.83 -3.40 -21.65
C THR A 68 16.21 -3.73 -21.11
N ASP A 69 16.78 -4.84 -21.57
CA ASP A 69 18.13 -5.27 -21.25
C ASP A 69 19.12 -4.75 -22.29
N TYR A 70 20.15 -4.06 -21.82
CA TYR A 70 21.19 -3.47 -22.66
C TYR A 70 22.54 -4.12 -22.37
N GLN A 71 23.17 -4.68 -23.39
CA GLN A 71 24.55 -5.14 -23.30
C GLN A 71 25.49 -3.92 -23.29
N MET A 72 26.31 -3.81 -22.25
CA MET A 72 27.22 -2.69 -22.07
C MET A 72 28.51 -2.86 -22.87
N GLU A 73 28.98 -1.78 -23.50
CA GLU A 73 30.21 -1.81 -24.28
C GLU A 73 31.44 -1.42 -23.42
N TYR A 74 32.48 -2.25 -23.43
CA TYR A 74 33.73 -1.94 -22.77
C TYR A 74 34.58 -0.96 -23.58
N LYS A 75 35.00 0.16 -22.97
CA LYS A 75 35.84 1.17 -23.62
C LYS A 75 37.27 1.08 -23.09
N GLU A 76 38.12 0.33 -23.80
CA GLU A 76 39.53 0.08 -23.44
C GLU A 76 40.30 1.36 -23.06
N LYS A 77 40.23 2.40 -23.89
CA LYS A 77 40.93 3.68 -23.67
C LYS A 77 40.53 4.42 -22.38
N LYS A 78 39.40 4.04 -21.78
CA LYS A 78 38.82 4.70 -20.60
C LYS A 78 38.70 3.76 -19.40
N ASN A 79 39.11 2.50 -19.55
CA ASN A 79 39.06 1.44 -18.54
C ASN A 79 37.70 1.37 -17.83
N ARG A 80 36.60 1.35 -18.59
CA ARG A 80 35.22 1.31 -18.06
C ARG A 80 34.20 0.84 -19.10
N TYR A 81 33.09 0.31 -18.62
CA TYR A 81 31.89 0.03 -19.41
C TYR A 81 31.06 1.31 -19.57
N GLU A 82 30.50 1.51 -20.76
CA GLU A 82 29.67 2.67 -21.07
C GLU A 82 28.37 2.22 -21.75
N LEU A 83 27.24 2.76 -21.31
CA LEU A 83 25.95 2.59 -21.96
C LEU A 83 25.29 3.96 -22.15
N LYS A 84 24.79 4.22 -23.36
CA LYS A 84 23.99 5.40 -23.66
C LYS A 84 22.55 4.97 -23.85
N VAL A 85 21.67 5.36 -22.92
CA VAL A 85 20.23 5.14 -23.03
C VAL A 85 19.53 6.49 -23.16
N LYS A 86 18.42 6.53 -23.89
CA LYS A 86 17.58 7.73 -23.93
C LYS A 86 16.92 7.90 -22.55
N PRO A 87 16.95 9.09 -21.94
CA PRO A 87 16.17 9.35 -20.74
C PRO A 87 14.70 9.07 -21.03
N VAL A 88 14.03 8.46 -20.07
CA VAL A 88 12.58 8.36 -20.07
C VAL A 88 11.99 9.56 -19.34
N CYS A 89 10.72 9.87 -19.56
CA CYS A 89 10.05 11.04 -18.99
C CYS A 89 9.86 10.96 -17.46
N TYR A 90 10.31 9.89 -16.82
CA TYR A 90 10.15 9.62 -15.39
C TYR A 90 11.42 9.02 -14.79
N ALA A 91 11.61 9.24 -13.49
CA ALA A 91 12.78 8.74 -12.78
C ALA A 91 12.74 7.21 -12.77
N GLN A 92 13.80 6.59 -13.28
CA GLN A 92 13.92 5.13 -13.31
C GLN A 92 15.17 4.68 -12.58
N ILE A 93 15.15 3.42 -12.15
CA ILE A 93 16.31 2.74 -11.61
C ILE A 93 16.97 1.99 -12.77
N LEU A 94 18.23 2.30 -13.01
CA LEU A 94 19.07 1.51 -13.90
C LEU A 94 19.88 0.55 -13.02
N THR A 95 19.68 -0.75 -13.20
CA THR A 95 20.43 -1.79 -12.49
C THR A 95 21.45 -2.42 -13.44
N VAL A 96 22.69 -2.59 -13.00
CA VAL A 96 23.73 -3.29 -13.77
C VAL A 96 24.21 -4.49 -12.98
N ASP A 97 24.24 -5.65 -13.62
CA ASP A 97 24.78 -6.89 -13.06
C ASP A 97 25.73 -7.58 -14.05
N SER A 98 26.52 -8.52 -13.50
CA SER A 98 27.38 -9.40 -14.27
C SER A 98 26.60 -10.59 -14.79
N SER A 99 26.78 -10.91 -16.07
CA SER A 99 26.18 -12.09 -16.72
C SER A 99 26.54 -13.45 -16.09
N SER A 100 27.52 -13.48 -15.18
CA SER A 100 27.97 -14.67 -14.43
C SER A 100 27.35 -14.84 -13.04
N GLY A 101 26.43 -13.96 -12.61
CA GLY A 101 25.70 -14.07 -11.34
C GLY A 101 25.57 -12.74 -10.60
N ALA A 102 24.51 -12.61 -9.78
CA ALA A 102 24.02 -11.39 -9.13
C ALA A 102 24.92 -10.77 -8.04
N THR A 103 26.13 -11.29 -7.80
CA THR A 103 26.95 -10.93 -6.62
C THR A 103 27.56 -9.52 -6.67
N SER A 104 27.43 -8.77 -7.78
CA SER A 104 28.00 -7.43 -7.91
C SER A 104 27.06 -6.34 -8.42
N ALA A 105 25.73 -6.54 -8.34
CA ALA A 105 24.76 -5.61 -8.90
C ALA A 105 24.83 -4.19 -8.28
N LYS A 106 24.76 -3.14 -9.12
CA LYS A 106 24.61 -1.74 -8.67
C LYS A 106 23.46 -1.05 -9.37
N SER A 107 22.64 -0.36 -8.58
CA SER A 107 21.51 0.44 -9.05
C SER A 107 21.84 1.93 -9.00
N VAL A 108 21.51 2.65 -10.08
CA VAL A 108 21.69 4.10 -10.17
C VAL A 108 20.36 4.75 -10.54
N LYS A 109 19.94 5.76 -9.77
CA LYS A 109 18.73 6.55 -10.09
C LYS A 109 19.01 7.46 -11.27
N VAL A 110 18.31 7.24 -12.37
CA VAL A 110 18.27 8.12 -13.54
C VAL A 110 17.19 9.16 -13.29
N LYS A 111 17.58 10.43 -13.14
CA LYS A 111 16.65 11.55 -12.94
C LYS A 111 16.11 12.04 -14.29
N ASN A 112 14.95 12.69 -14.27
CA ASN A 112 14.38 13.33 -15.46
C ASN A 112 15.35 14.35 -16.08
N GLY A 113 15.48 14.30 -17.40
CA GLY A 113 16.36 15.17 -18.17
C GLY A 113 15.82 16.59 -18.25
N ASP A 114 16.17 17.46 -17.30
CA ASP A 114 15.92 18.91 -17.40
C ASP A 114 16.93 19.64 -18.33
N GLY A 115 17.66 18.89 -19.16
CA GLY A 115 18.73 19.41 -20.02
C GLY A 115 18.20 19.93 -21.35
N ALA A 116 18.60 21.16 -21.72
CA ALA A 116 18.26 21.85 -22.96
C ALA A 116 18.26 20.92 -24.19
N GLY A 117 17.07 20.50 -24.62
CA GLY A 117 16.86 19.65 -25.81
C GLY A 117 15.94 18.44 -25.62
N PHE A 118 15.55 18.09 -24.38
CA PHE A 118 14.53 17.05 -24.11
C PHE A 118 13.32 17.69 -23.43
N ALA A 119 12.29 18.03 -24.21
CA ALA A 119 10.98 18.33 -23.66
C ALA A 119 10.21 17.01 -23.53
N CYS A 120 9.71 16.70 -22.33
CA CYS A 120 8.70 15.66 -22.16
C CYS A 120 7.43 16.15 -22.88
N SER A 121 7.30 15.84 -24.17
CA SER A 121 6.01 15.96 -24.85
C SER A 121 5.29 14.64 -24.71
N ASP A 122 4.07 14.69 -24.19
CA ASP A 122 3.10 13.62 -24.34
C ASP A 122 2.93 13.35 -25.83
N ASN A 123 3.54 12.25 -26.30
CA ASN A 123 3.34 11.51 -27.56
C ASN A 123 4.66 10.88 -28.03
N GLY A 124 4.69 9.55 -28.05
CA GLY A 124 5.73 8.79 -28.74
C GLY A 124 5.53 8.86 -30.26
N GLY A 125 6.55 9.29 -30.99
CA GLY A 125 6.61 9.25 -32.46
C GLY A 125 7.62 10.29 -32.99
N GLY A 126 8.83 9.85 -33.33
CA GLY A 126 10.00 10.73 -33.47
C GLY A 126 10.27 11.34 -34.85
N SER A 127 11.08 12.42 -34.81
CA SER A 127 12.01 12.96 -35.84
C SER A 127 11.34 13.51 -37.13
N THR A 128 11.61 14.68 -37.71
CA THR A 128 12.77 15.60 -37.81
C THR A 128 12.26 17.04 -38.04
N GLY A 129 13.04 18.06 -37.67
CA GLY A 129 12.65 19.48 -37.76
C GLY A 129 12.68 20.14 -39.14
N GLY A 130 12.29 21.43 -39.14
CA GLY A 130 12.44 22.37 -40.26
C GLY A 130 11.19 23.25 -40.40
N GLY A 131 11.28 24.51 -39.97
CA GLY A 131 10.14 25.44 -39.96
C GLY A 131 9.72 25.93 -41.33
N SER A 132 8.46 26.38 -41.43
CA SER A 132 8.03 27.62 -42.09
C SER A 132 6.50 27.73 -42.02
N THR A 133 6.05 28.96 -42.18
CA THR A 133 4.72 29.55 -42.14
C THR A 133 3.64 28.91 -43.02
N GLY A 134 2.40 28.93 -42.52
CA GLY A 134 1.24 29.40 -43.29
C GLY A 134 0.35 28.37 -44.00
N GLY A 135 -0.97 28.60 -43.92
CA GLY A 135 -1.92 28.27 -44.98
C GLY A 135 -2.69 26.96 -44.82
N GLY A 136 -4.02 27.07 -44.73
CA GLY A 136 -4.93 25.94 -44.83
C GLY A 136 -4.98 25.31 -46.22
N GLY A 137 -5.58 24.11 -46.27
CA GLY A 137 -5.86 23.38 -47.50
C GLY A 137 -5.79 21.88 -47.25
N GLY A 138 -6.95 21.22 -47.30
CA GLY A 138 -7.04 19.77 -47.13
C GLY A 138 -6.41 19.00 -48.29
N SER A 139 -5.96 17.79 -48.00
CA SER A 139 -6.02 16.67 -48.94
C SER A 139 -5.86 15.36 -48.19
N THR A 140 -6.75 14.45 -48.55
CA THR A 140 -6.83 13.04 -48.23
C THR A 140 -5.52 12.28 -48.50
N GLY A 141 -5.14 11.40 -47.57
CA GLY A 141 -4.12 10.39 -47.75
C GLY A 141 -4.36 9.24 -46.78
N GLY A 142 -4.92 8.14 -47.29
CA GLY A 142 -5.19 6.93 -46.52
C GLY A 142 -3.88 6.26 -46.09
N GLY A 143 -3.68 6.19 -44.79
CA GLY A 143 -2.81 5.23 -44.13
C GLY A 143 -3.67 4.51 -43.10
N ASN A 144 -3.93 3.22 -43.32
CA ASN A 144 -4.69 2.37 -42.41
C ASN A 144 -3.79 2.01 -41.22
N GLY A 145 -3.48 2.99 -40.37
CA GLY A 145 -2.97 2.76 -39.03
C GLY A 145 -4.17 2.65 -38.10
N THR A 146 -4.32 1.51 -37.42
CA THR A 146 -5.27 1.40 -36.31
C THR A 146 -5.03 2.59 -35.37
N PRO A 147 -6.05 3.38 -35.01
CA PRO A 147 -5.89 4.45 -34.03
C PRO A 147 -5.25 3.87 -32.77
N SER A 148 -4.14 4.46 -32.31
CA SER A 148 -3.55 4.10 -31.02
C SER A 148 -4.62 4.33 -29.95
N ARG A 149 -4.92 3.28 -29.17
CA ARG A 149 -5.95 3.33 -28.12
C ARG A 149 -5.41 4.15 -26.94
N ASP A 150 -6.18 5.13 -26.49
CA ASP A 150 -5.85 5.94 -25.30
C ASP A 150 -6.32 5.20 -24.04
N ILE A 151 -5.43 4.37 -23.48
CA ILE A 151 -5.70 3.48 -22.35
C ILE A 151 -5.05 3.99 -21.06
N VAL A 152 -5.80 3.96 -19.96
CA VAL A 152 -5.31 4.17 -18.60
C VAL A 152 -5.58 2.94 -17.76
N VAL A 153 -4.57 2.50 -17.01
CA VAL A 153 -4.69 1.40 -16.05
C VAL A 153 -4.35 1.90 -14.65
N ILE A 154 -5.18 1.52 -13.68
CA ILE A 154 -5.02 1.87 -12.27
C ILE A 154 -5.07 0.57 -11.48
N ALA A 155 -4.01 0.28 -10.71
CA ALA A 155 -3.87 -0.95 -9.96
C ALA A 155 -3.81 -0.71 -8.44
N THR A 156 -4.36 -1.65 -7.67
CA THR A 156 -4.38 -1.61 -6.20
C THR A 156 -4.30 -3.00 -5.59
N ASN A 157 -3.65 -3.12 -4.43
CA ASN A 157 -3.83 -4.28 -3.55
C ASN A 157 -5.18 -4.21 -2.81
N ASP A 158 -5.74 -5.37 -2.44
CA ASP A 158 -7.01 -5.48 -1.71
C ASP A 158 -6.90 -5.13 -0.20
N LEU A 159 -5.88 -5.58 0.53
CA LEU A 159 -5.91 -5.59 2.00
C LEU A 159 -5.04 -4.53 2.69
N GLY A 160 -4.31 -3.71 1.95
CA GLY A 160 -3.42 -2.68 2.51
C GLY A 160 -2.11 -3.21 3.07
N MET A 161 -2.11 -4.41 3.64
CA MET A 161 -0.95 -5.22 3.97
C MET A 161 -1.41 -6.64 4.29
N HIS A 162 -0.87 -7.62 3.56
CA HIS A 162 -1.06 -9.01 3.94
C HIS A 162 -0.09 -9.39 5.06
N CYS A 163 -0.56 -10.19 6.02
CA CYS A 163 0.30 -10.71 7.08
C CYS A 163 0.71 -12.13 6.72
N THR A 164 1.97 -12.49 6.89
CA THR A 164 2.42 -13.89 6.74
C THR A 164 3.20 -14.34 7.97
N CYS A 165 3.20 -15.65 8.21
CA CYS A 165 4.08 -16.26 9.20
C CYS A 165 5.53 -16.29 8.68
N PRO A 166 6.54 -16.09 9.54
CA PRO A 166 7.94 -16.23 9.17
C PRO A 166 8.36 -17.70 9.00
N THR A 167 7.64 -18.66 9.57
CA THR A 167 7.89 -20.09 9.36
C THR A 167 6.58 -20.85 9.24
N ALA A 168 6.62 -21.97 8.52
CA ALA A 168 5.51 -22.90 8.33
C ALA A 168 5.73 -24.26 9.01
N GLU A 169 6.85 -24.45 9.71
CA GLU A 169 7.26 -25.72 10.34
C GLU A 169 6.33 -26.21 11.45
N THR A 170 5.55 -25.32 12.07
CA THR A 170 4.78 -25.62 13.28
C THR A 170 3.30 -25.33 13.09
N PHE A 171 2.97 -24.13 12.65
CA PHE A 171 1.62 -23.73 12.30
C PHE A 171 1.67 -22.54 11.37
N VAL A 172 0.57 -22.31 10.65
CA VAL A 172 0.39 -21.12 9.83
C VAL A 172 -0.92 -20.45 10.21
N VAL A 173 -0.82 -19.17 10.58
CA VAL A 173 -1.97 -18.27 10.78
C VAL A 173 -2.46 -17.80 9.42
N LEU A 174 -1.55 -17.21 8.63
CA LEU A 174 -1.81 -16.74 7.29
C LEU A 174 -0.64 -17.14 6.38
N PRO A 175 -0.94 -17.74 5.22
CA PRO A 175 0.06 -18.16 4.24
C PRO A 175 0.60 -16.95 3.45
N PRO A 176 1.73 -17.10 2.72
CA PRO A 176 2.11 -16.15 1.69
C PRO A 176 0.98 -15.94 0.69
N PHE A 177 0.49 -14.72 0.58
CA PHE A 177 -0.70 -14.40 -0.20
C PHE A 177 -0.77 -12.90 -0.49
N ASN A 178 -1.33 -12.54 -1.63
CA ASN A 178 -1.74 -11.19 -1.93
C ASN A 178 -2.76 -11.20 -3.07
N THR A 179 -3.69 -10.25 -3.08
CA THR A 179 -4.60 -10.03 -4.22
C THR A 179 -4.27 -8.69 -4.86
N LEU A 180 -4.10 -8.71 -6.17
CA LEU A 180 -3.89 -7.52 -6.98
C LEU A 180 -5.11 -7.28 -7.87
N ARG A 181 -5.58 -6.04 -7.93
CA ARG A 181 -6.68 -5.60 -8.78
C ARG A 181 -6.22 -4.51 -9.74
N ALA A 182 -6.84 -4.46 -10.91
CA ALA A 182 -6.65 -3.38 -11.87
C ALA A 182 -7.96 -3.00 -12.56
N GLN A 183 -8.23 -1.70 -12.70
CA GLN A 183 -9.26 -1.20 -13.61
C GLN A 183 -8.60 -0.54 -14.81
N VAL A 184 -9.12 -0.86 -16.00
CA VAL A 184 -8.62 -0.39 -17.27
C VAL A 184 -9.69 0.49 -17.91
N PHE A 185 -9.31 1.69 -18.33
CA PHE A 185 -10.17 2.69 -18.92
C PHE A 185 -9.70 3.04 -20.32
N GLU A 186 -10.60 3.00 -21.31
CA GLU A 186 -10.37 3.58 -22.62
C GLU A 186 -10.99 4.97 -22.69
N ARG A 187 -10.15 6.00 -22.87
CA ARG A 187 -10.54 7.40 -22.77
C ARG A 187 -11.23 7.89 -24.05
N LYS A 188 -12.47 7.45 -24.31
CA LYS A 188 -13.30 7.85 -25.46
C LYS A 188 -13.97 9.23 -25.29
N GLY A 189 -13.23 10.22 -24.79
CA GLY A 189 -13.75 11.56 -24.52
C GLY A 189 -14.59 11.62 -23.25
N GLU A 190 -15.85 12.08 -23.35
CA GLU A 190 -16.69 12.31 -22.17
C GLU A 190 -17.12 11.02 -21.44
N ASN A 191 -17.25 9.91 -22.16
CA ASN A 191 -17.73 8.63 -21.63
C ASN A 191 -16.65 7.57 -21.83
N PRO A 192 -15.74 7.39 -20.86
CA PRO A 192 -14.76 6.31 -20.92
C PRO A 192 -15.44 4.95 -20.78
N ASP A 193 -14.85 3.96 -21.45
CA ASP A 193 -15.23 2.56 -21.28
C ASP A 193 -14.33 1.89 -20.25
N VAL A 194 -14.94 1.13 -19.34
CA VAL A 194 -14.20 0.24 -18.45
C VAL A 194 -13.99 -1.08 -19.19
N LEU A 195 -12.74 -1.40 -19.51
CA LEU A 195 -12.40 -2.59 -20.28
C LEU A 195 -12.20 -3.79 -19.35
N SER A 196 -13.05 -4.79 -19.50
CA SER A 196 -12.94 -6.07 -18.78
C SER A 196 -13.31 -7.29 -19.63
N ASP A 197 -13.31 -7.15 -20.97
CA ASP A 197 -13.53 -8.27 -21.89
C ASP A 197 -12.19 -8.93 -22.24
N PRO A 198 -11.97 -10.21 -21.88
CA PRO A 198 -10.73 -10.92 -22.21
C PRO A 198 -10.54 -11.25 -23.69
N ASN A 199 -11.54 -10.99 -24.54
CA ASN A 199 -11.38 -11.06 -25.99
C ASN A 199 -10.89 -9.74 -26.61
N ASP A 200 -10.94 -8.63 -25.86
CA ASP A 200 -10.48 -7.31 -26.32
C ASP A 200 -9.06 -7.01 -25.82
N ILE A 201 -8.84 -7.14 -24.52
CA ILE A 201 -7.55 -6.87 -23.88
C ILE A 201 -7.12 -8.02 -22.98
N ARG A 202 -5.83 -8.01 -22.63
CA ARG A 202 -5.26 -8.88 -21.61
C ARG A 202 -4.46 -8.08 -20.63
N VAL A 203 -4.64 -8.36 -19.34
CA VAL A 203 -3.89 -7.73 -18.27
C VAL A 203 -2.92 -8.74 -17.67
N GLU A 204 -1.66 -8.35 -17.57
CA GLU A 204 -0.58 -9.15 -16.99
C GLU A 204 0.05 -8.40 -15.82
N TYR A 205 0.64 -9.14 -14.88
CA TYR A 205 1.33 -8.59 -13.72
C TYR A 205 2.69 -9.26 -13.51
N ARG A 206 3.55 -8.56 -12.77
CA ARG A 206 4.84 -9.06 -12.29
C ARG A 206 5.21 -8.41 -10.97
N ILE A 207 5.60 -9.21 -9.98
CA ILE A 207 6.26 -8.73 -8.76
C ILE A 207 7.74 -8.47 -9.06
N VAL A 208 8.27 -7.35 -8.58
CA VAL A 208 9.64 -6.91 -8.91
C VAL A 208 10.67 -7.51 -7.95
N GLU A 209 10.42 -7.42 -6.65
CA GLU A 209 11.41 -7.76 -5.61
C GLU A 209 11.42 -9.25 -5.25
N ASN A 210 10.29 -9.96 -5.40
CA ASN A 210 10.25 -11.42 -5.30
C ASN A 210 10.40 -12.02 -6.70
N THR A 211 11.45 -12.82 -6.88
CA THR A 211 11.64 -13.74 -8.02
C THR A 211 11.59 -15.19 -7.55
N ASP A 212 11.31 -16.12 -8.47
CA ASP A 212 11.29 -17.56 -8.16
C ASP A 212 12.62 -18.00 -7.52
N GLU A 213 13.76 -17.54 -8.07
CA GLU A 213 15.09 -17.80 -7.53
C GLU A 213 15.27 -17.19 -6.13
N SER A 214 14.84 -15.94 -5.92
CA SER A 214 15.00 -15.29 -4.62
C SER A 214 14.23 -15.99 -3.51
N LEU A 215 13.01 -16.46 -3.79
CA LEU A 215 12.17 -17.16 -2.83
C LEU A 215 12.66 -18.59 -2.60
N GLN A 216 13.12 -19.29 -3.64
CA GLN A 216 13.78 -20.58 -3.48
C GLN A 216 15.08 -20.49 -2.67
N ASN A 217 15.72 -19.33 -2.59
CA ASN A 217 16.92 -19.11 -1.78
C ASN A 217 16.62 -18.52 -0.39
N ASP A 218 15.42 -18.00 -0.15
CA ASP A 218 15.01 -17.46 1.14
C ASP A 218 14.81 -18.59 2.16
N PRO A 219 15.45 -18.54 3.35
CA PRO A 219 15.37 -19.63 4.32
C PRO A 219 13.96 -19.87 4.86
N TYR A 220 13.14 -18.82 5.01
CA TYR A 220 11.78 -18.94 5.51
C TYR A 220 10.84 -19.43 4.42
N PHE A 221 11.00 -18.95 3.20
CA PHE A 221 10.17 -19.39 2.09
C PHE A 221 10.48 -20.83 1.66
N LYS A 222 11.74 -21.30 1.80
CA LYS A 222 12.07 -22.74 1.70
C LYS A 222 11.22 -23.60 2.65
N GLY A 223 11.08 -23.15 3.89
CA GLY A 223 10.19 -23.80 4.85
C GLY A 223 8.73 -23.81 4.37
N TRP A 224 8.24 -22.74 3.73
CA TRP A 224 6.91 -22.76 3.11
C TRP A 224 6.80 -23.78 1.98
N ILE A 225 7.82 -23.91 1.11
CA ILE A 225 7.83 -24.92 0.04
C ILE A 225 7.78 -26.34 0.61
N GLU A 226 8.53 -26.59 1.69
CA GLU A 226 8.62 -27.91 2.34
C GLU A 226 7.35 -28.27 3.13
N PHE A 227 6.86 -27.36 3.97
CA PHE A 227 5.79 -27.61 4.93
C PHE A 227 4.40 -27.21 4.43
N GLY A 228 4.32 -26.33 3.43
CA GLY A 228 3.07 -25.91 2.80
C GLY A 228 2.20 -27.08 2.34
N PRO A 229 2.73 -28.11 1.64
CA PRO A 229 1.93 -29.25 1.18
C PRO A 229 1.29 -30.05 2.32
N LYS A 230 1.91 -30.07 3.51
CA LYS A 230 1.33 -30.69 4.70
C LYS A 230 0.13 -29.90 5.24
N LEU A 231 0.20 -28.57 5.17
CA LEU A 231 -0.87 -27.66 5.56
C LEU A 231 -1.99 -27.57 4.52
N PHE A 232 -1.66 -27.81 3.25
CA PHE A 232 -2.56 -27.72 2.10
C PHE A 232 -2.40 -28.96 1.20
N PRO A 233 -2.92 -30.13 1.63
CA PRO A 233 -2.77 -31.36 0.87
C PRO A 233 -3.24 -31.22 -0.57
N GLY A 234 -2.41 -31.68 -1.51
CA GLY A 234 -2.68 -31.58 -2.96
C GLY A 234 -2.24 -30.27 -3.61
N THR A 235 -1.55 -29.40 -2.88
CA THR A 235 -0.96 -28.15 -3.43
C THR A 235 0.56 -28.24 -3.45
N ASP A 236 1.14 -28.01 -4.63
CA ASP A 236 2.59 -27.86 -4.80
C ASP A 236 2.95 -26.38 -4.92
N PHE A 237 3.85 -25.91 -4.04
CA PHE A 237 4.29 -24.50 -4.01
C PHE A 237 5.53 -24.24 -4.87
N LEU A 238 6.15 -25.29 -5.39
CA LEU A 238 7.20 -25.25 -6.40
C LEU A 238 6.76 -26.15 -7.57
N GLY A 239 6.39 -25.53 -8.68
CA GLY A 239 5.98 -26.24 -9.89
C GLY A 239 7.14 -27.00 -10.54
N ASN A 240 6.82 -28.00 -11.36
CA ASN A 240 7.80 -28.74 -12.16
C ASN A 240 8.53 -27.86 -13.19
N ASP A 241 7.97 -26.68 -13.49
CA ASP A 241 8.57 -25.63 -14.32
C ASP A 241 9.54 -24.73 -13.55
N GLY A 242 9.77 -25.01 -12.26
CA GLY A 242 10.64 -24.25 -11.37
C GLY A 242 10.01 -22.96 -10.84
N ARG A 243 8.71 -22.73 -11.09
CA ARG A 243 8.01 -21.52 -10.65
C ARG A 243 7.37 -21.68 -9.30
N ILE A 244 7.34 -20.60 -8.53
CA ILE A 244 6.67 -20.53 -7.24
C ILE A 244 5.18 -20.32 -7.48
N HIS A 245 4.39 -21.21 -6.89
CA HIS A 245 2.93 -21.18 -6.96
C HIS A 245 2.37 -20.78 -5.60
N GLY A 246 1.34 -19.94 -5.62
CA GLY A 246 0.50 -19.63 -4.47
C GLY A 246 -0.69 -20.59 -4.38
N LEU A 247 -1.50 -20.41 -3.32
CA LEU A 247 -2.61 -21.32 -3.00
C LEU A 247 -3.71 -21.41 -4.07
N THR A 248 -3.81 -20.41 -4.92
CA THR A 248 -4.78 -20.33 -6.02
C THR A 248 -4.18 -20.76 -7.37
N GLY A 249 -2.91 -21.15 -7.39
CA GLY A 249 -2.12 -21.36 -8.60
C GLY A 249 -1.54 -20.08 -9.21
N ALA A 250 -1.78 -18.90 -8.62
CA ALA A 250 -1.10 -17.67 -9.02
C ALA A 250 0.41 -17.78 -8.79
N THR A 251 1.22 -17.11 -9.61
CA THR A 251 2.68 -17.10 -9.48
C THR A 251 3.18 -15.68 -9.21
N LEU A 252 4.48 -15.43 -9.30
CA LEU A 252 5.04 -14.08 -9.17
C LEU A 252 4.82 -13.21 -10.43
N SER A 253 4.38 -13.81 -11.53
CA SER A 253 4.03 -13.08 -12.77
C SER A 253 3.11 -13.89 -13.68
N GLY A 254 2.13 -13.24 -14.29
CA GLY A 254 1.20 -13.93 -15.19
C GLY A 254 0.02 -13.08 -15.59
N LYS A 255 -1.02 -13.73 -16.10
CA LYS A 255 -2.27 -13.09 -16.50
C LYS A 255 -3.16 -12.87 -15.28
N MET A 256 -3.91 -11.76 -15.29
CA MET A 256 -4.99 -11.51 -14.35
C MET A 256 -6.31 -12.05 -14.91
N ASP A 257 -7.23 -12.44 -14.04
CA ASP A 257 -8.57 -12.89 -14.42
C ASP A 257 -9.49 -11.70 -14.66
N ALA A 258 -10.25 -11.75 -15.75
CA ALA A 258 -11.31 -10.79 -15.99
C ALA A 258 -12.45 -10.99 -14.98
N LYS A 259 -12.84 -9.90 -14.31
CA LYS A 259 -14.04 -9.80 -13.46
C LYS A 259 -15.00 -8.79 -14.09
N LYS A 260 -16.17 -8.57 -13.46
CA LYS A 260 -17.16 -7.62 -13.96
C LYS A 260 -16.71 -6.16 -13.72
N GLY A 261 -15.98 -5.57 -14.66
CA GLY A 261 -15.52 -4.18 -14.58
C GLY A 261 -14.13 -3.99 -13.96
N TRP A 262 -13.41 -5.06 -13.66
CA TRP A 262 -12.00 -5.00 -13.24
C TRP A 262 -11.28 -6.32 -13.58
N TRP A 263 -9.99 -6.34 -13.36
CA TRP A 263 -9.10 -7.49 -13.48
C TRP A 263 -8.52 -7.83 -12.12
N GLU A 264 -8.40 -9.11 -11.80
CA GLU A 264 -7.95 -9.56 -10.49
C GLU A 264 -7.07 -10.80 -10.61
N ILE A 265 -5.99 -10.82 -9.85
CA ILE A 265 -5.27 -12.06 -9.55
C ILE A 265 -5.24 -12.20 -8.02
N THR A 266 -5.66 -13.37 -7.55
CA THR A 266 -5.77 -13.68 -6.13
C THR A 266 -4.72 -14.70 -5.77
N GLY A 267 -4.11 -14.59 -4.59
CA GLY A 267 -3.18 -15.59 -4.05
C GLY A 267 -1.77 -15.56 -4.63
N ILE A 268 -1.29 -14.38 -5.04
CA ILE A 268 0.13 -14.19 -5.38
C ILE A 268 0.97 -14.59 -4.15
N PRO A 269 2.00 -15.44 -4.28
CA PRO A 269 2.86 -15.86 -3.17
C PRO A 269 3.88 -14.78 -2.79
N ALA A 270 3.39 -13.55 -2.54
CA ALA A 270 4.21 -12.42 -2.12
C ALA A 270 4.74 -12.66 -0.70
N PHE A 271 6.00 -12.31 -0.48
CA PHE A 271 6.71 -12.52 0.78
C PHE A 271 7.67 -11.36 1.08
N PRO A 272 7.88 -10.97 2.35
CA PRO A 272 8.76 -9.84 2.69
C PRO A 272 10.18 -10.07 2.15
N ALA A 273 10.56 -9.30 1.13
CA ALA A 273 11.77 -9.55 0.35
C ALA A 273 13.02 -9.20 1.17
N LEU A 274 14.10 -9.97 1.08
CA LEU A 274 15.38 -9.61 1.70
C LEU A 274 15.86 -8.27 1.17
N ASP A 275 16.14 -7.32 2.06
CA ASP A 275 16.66 -5.98 1.73
C ASP A 275 18.02 -5.76 2.42
N PRO A 276 19.10 -6.32 1.87
CA PRO A 276 20.44 -6.20 2.45
C PRO A 276 20.95 -4.75 2.46
N ASN A 277 20.33 -3.86 1.68
CA ASN A 277 20.69 -2.44 1.62
C ASN A 277 19.88 -1.58 2.61
N GLY A 278 18.85 -2.15 3.23
CA GLY A 278 18.12 -1.57 4.35
C GLY A 278 17.39 -0.27 4.04
N VAL A 279 16.82 -0.18 2.84
CA VAL A 279 16.04 0.98 2.37
C VAL A 279 14.67 1.00 3.04
N GLU A 280 14.10 -0.17 3.34
CA GLU A 280 12.83 -0.34 4.04
C GLU A 280 13.04 -1.18 5.32
N ASN A 281 12.27 -0.89 6.39
CA ASN A 281 12.46 -1.54 7.69
C ASN A 281 11.26 -2.43 8.03
N ASP A 282 11.36 -3.74 7.76
CA ASP A 282 10.69 -4.74 8.58
C ASP A 282 11.57 -5.11 9.77
N PRO A 283 11.23 -4.70 11.01
CA PRO A 283 12.03 -5.01 12.19
C PRO A 283 11.74 -6.40 12.75
N ILE A 284 10.82 -7.18 12.15
CA ILE A 284 10.37 -8.47 12.68
C ILE A 284 10.96 -9.61 11.84
N ASP A 285 12.28 -9.65 11.62
CA ASP A 285 12.94 -10.93 11.30
C ASP A 285 13.33 -11.61 12.62
N PRO A 286 12.56 -12.61 13.08
CA PRO A 286 12.66 -13.11 14.45
C PRO A 286 13.89 -13.98 14.73
N VAL A 287 14.64 -14.40 13.70
CA VAL A 287 15.77 -15.33 13.88
C VAL A 287 17.12 -14.63 13.64
N ASN A 288 17.23 -13.79 12.62
CA ASN A 288 18.54 -13.25 12.22
C ASN A 288 18.60 -11.71 12.15
N GLY A 289 17.46 -11.02 12.34
CA GLY A 289 17.41 -9.55 12.28
C GLY A 289 17.73 -8.98 10.89
N ALA A 290 17.65 -9.79 9.83
CA ALA A 290 17.85 -9.33 8.47
C ALA A 290 16.74 -8.34 8.10
N LYS A 291 17.12 -7.20 7.51
CA LYS A 291 16.14 -6.24 7.02
C LYS A 291 15.40 -6.82 5.83
N ARG A 292 14.08 -6.65 5.84
CA ARG A 292 13.21 -7.05 4.74
C ARG A 292 12.38 -5.87 4.27
N ASN A 293 12.11 -5.84 2.97
CA ASN A 293 11.21 -4.89 2.33
C ASN A 293 9.76 -5.43 2.40
N PRO A 294 8.87 -4.80 3.18
CA PRO A 294 7.48 -5.21 3.29
C PRO A 294 6.58 -4.60 2.21
N TYR A 295 7.11 -3.71 1.36
CA TYR A 295 6.37 -2.97 0.35
C TYR A 295 6.88 -3.32 -1.04
N LEU A 296 6.46 -4.48 -1.55
CA LEU A 296 6.88 -4.92 -2.88
C LEU A 296 6.20 -4.06 -3.96
N THR A 297 6.70 -4.15 -5.19
CA THR A 297 6.15 -3.49 -6.37
C THR A 297 5.52 -4.54 -7.27
N ALA A 298 4.26 -4.33 -7.65
CA ALA A 298 3.71 -4.97 -8.83
C ALA A 298 3.77 -4.01 -10.02
N VAL A 299 4.23 -4.49 -11.16
CA VAL A 299 3.99 -3.87 -12.47
C VAL A 299 2.77 -4.55 -13.08
N VAL A 300 1.87 -3.75 -13.64
CA VAL A 300 0.66 -4.21 -14.34
C VAL A 300 0.68 -3.66 -15.74
N ASP A 301 0.65 -4.56 -16.72
CA ASP A 301 0.74 -4.27 -18.14
C ASP A 301 -0.57 -4.67 -18.83
N VAL A 302 -1.07 -3.81 -19.72
CA VAL A 302 -2.28 -4.05 -20.51
C VAL A 302 -1.89 -4.20 -21.96
N TYR A 303 -2.26 -5.33 -22.55
CA TYR A 303 -2.02 -5.65 -23.94
C TYR A 303 -3.33 -5.71 -24.73
N ASP A 304 -3.27 -5.28 -25.99
CA ASP A 304 -4.31 -5.61 -26.96
C ASP A 304 -4.30 -7.13 -27.21
N GLN A 305 -5.47 -7.75 -27.16
CA GLN A 305 -5.56 -9.21 -27.26
C GLN A 305 -5.27 -9.70 -28.69
N ASN A 306 -5.53 -8.89 -29.72
CA ASN A 306 -5.38 -9.29 -31.12
C ASN A 306 -3.99 -8.96 -31.65
N SER A 307 -3.48 -7.76 -31.39
CA SER A 307 -2.19 -7.30 -31.92
C SER A 307 -1.00 -7.63 -31.01
N ASN A 308 -1.26 -7.98 -29.75
CA ASN A 308 -0.25 -8.12 -28.70
C ASN A 308 0.56 -6.83 -28.44
N GLU A 309 0.02 -5.68 -28.83
CA GLU A 309 0.58 -4.36 -28.54
C GLU A 309 0.41 -4.01 -27.06
N LEU A 310 1.45 -3.49 -26.42
CA LEU A 310 1.35 -2.93 -25.07
C LEU A 310 0.60 -1.59 -25.14
N LEU A 311 -0.60 -1.54 -24.55
CA LEU A 311 -1.48 -0.38 -24.55
C LEU A 311 -1.21 0.57 -23.39
N ALA A 312 -0.97 0.03 -22.19
CA ALA A 312 -0.71 0.82 -20.98
C ALA A 312 0.06 0.02 -19.94
N SER A 313 0.73 0.72 -19.03
CA SER A 313 1.45 0.12 -17.90
C SER A 313 1.33 1.01 -16.66
N THR A 314 1.21 0.38 -15.49
CA THR A 314 1.31 1.07 -14.20
C THR A 314 2.07 0.20 -13.18
N SER A 315 2.39 0.79 -12.04
CA SER A 315 2.90 0.09 -10.88
C SER A 315 2.13 0.48 -9.63
N THR A 316 1.99 -0.48 -8.72
CA THR A 316 1.37 -0.31 -7.41
C THR A 316 2.12 -1.11 -6.35
N VAL A 317 1.81 -0.86 -5.08
CA VAL A 317 2.45 -1.55 -3.96
C VAL A 317 1.72 -2.85 -3.65
N VAL A 318 2.50 -3.91 -3.41
CA VAL A 318 2.07 -5.23 -2.94
C VAL A 318 2.64 -5.42 -1.53
N PRO A 319 1.90 -4.96 -0.50
CA PRO A 319 2.39 -4.93 0.88
C PRO A 319 2.21 -6.28 1.55
N VAL A 320 3.30 -6.80 2.13
CA VAL A 320 3.33 -8.06 2.90
C VAL A 320 4.37 -7.96 4.00
N ALA A 321 4.03 -8.36 5.23
CA ALA A 321 4.94 -8.29 6.38
C ALA A 321 4.74 -9.47 7.33
N PHE A 322 5.74 -9.72 8.17
CA PHE A 322 5.60 -10.71 9.23
C PHE A 322 4.69 -10.22 10.35
N GLY A 323 3.86 -11.13 10.87
CA GLY A 323 3.05 -10.88 12.05
C GLY A 323 3.90 -10.71 13.32
N GLY A 324 3.42 -9.93 14.28
CA GLY A 324 4.12 -9.64 15.53
C GLY A 324 4.10 -10.78 16.56
N CYS A 325 3.38 -11.88 16.32
CA CYS A 325 3.18 -12.96 17.29
C CYS A 325 4.51 -13.53 17.84
N CYS A 326 5.55 -13.60 17.02
CA CYS A 326 6.86 -14.12 17.43
C CYS A 326 7.49 -13.33 18.59
N ASN A 327 7.15 -12.05 18.75
CA ASN A 327 7.70 -11.17 19.79
C ASN A 327 7.40 -11.70 21.21
N CYS A 328 6.22 -12.27 21.42
CA CYS A 328 5.80 -12.80 22.72
C CYS A 328 5.95 -14.32 22.79
N HIS A 329 5.60 -15.03 21.73
CA HIS A 329 5.50 -16.49 21.76
C HIS A 329 6.83 -17.21 22.05
N LEU A 330 7.96 -16.66 21.57
CA LEU A 330 9.28 -17.17 21.93
C LEU A 330 9.65 -16.92 23.40
N GLN A 331 9.17 -15.82 23.99
CA GLN A 331 9.36 -15.53 25.41
C GLN A 331 8.45 -16.40 26.29
N VAL A 332 7.20 -16.61 25.87
CA VAL A 332 6.25 -17.51 26.55
C VAL A 332 6.83 -18.93 26.68
N ALA A 333 7.56 -19.41 25.67
CA ALA A 333 8.28 -20.67 25.75
C ALA A 333 9.32 -20.69 26.89
N LYS A 334 10.13 -19.63 27.00
CA LYS A 334 11.13 -19.45 28.06
C LYS A 334 10.50 -19.37 29.44
N ASP A 335 9.40 -18.65 29.57
CA ASP A 335 8.67 -18.50 30.83
C ASP A 335 8.09 -19.84 31.32
N HIS A 336 7.85 -20.78 30.40
CA HIS A 336 7.46 -22.16 30.69
C HIS A 336 8.66 -23.12 30.82
N GLY A 337 9.88 -22.60 30.97
CA GLY A 337 11.09 -23.39 31.19
C GLY A 337 11.59 -24.14 29.95
N ARG A 338 11.17 -23.75 28.75
CA ARG A 338 11.62 -24.33 27.47
C ARG A 338 12.54 -23.37 26.70
N PRO A 339 13.36 -23.85 25.76
CA PRO A 339 14.10 -22.96 24.88
C PRO A 339 13.17 -22.01 24.11
N GLY A 340 13.64 -20.81 23.79
CA GLY A 340 12.87 -19.80 23.05
C GLY A 340 12.89 -20.06 21.54
N THR A 341 12.46 -21.23 21.10
CA THR A 341 12.42 -21.62 19.68
C THR A 341 10.98 -21.66 19.14
N PRO A 342 10.78 -21.56 17.81
CA PRO A 342 9.45 -21.74 17.22
C PRO A 342 8.79 -23.06 17.64
N ARG A 343 9.57 -24.15 17.68
CA ARG A 343 9.08 -25.48 18.08
C ARG A 343 8.60 -25.51 19.54
N ASP A 344 9.43 -25.04 20.46
CA ASP A 344 9.08 -25.02 21.88
C ASP A 344 7.87 -24.12 22.18
N SER A 345 7.80 -22.98 21.50
CA SER A 345 6.63 -22.10 21.53
C SER A 345 5.36 -22.83 21.07
N PHE A 346 5.43 -23.58 19.97
CA PHE A 346 4.31 -24.37 19.47
C PHE A 346 3.89 -25.47 20.46
N GLU A 347 4.83 -26.10 21.14
CA GLU A 347 4.52 -27.10 22.17
C GLU A 347 3.86 -26.49 23.41
N VAL A 348 4.25 -25.27 23.82
CA VAL A 348 3.54 -24.54 24.88
C VAL A 348 2.13 -24.16 24.43
N MET A 349 1.97 -23.68 23.19
CA MET A 349 0.63 -23.42 22.63
C MET A 349 -0.23 -24.67 22.60
N GLY A 350 0.35 -25.81 22.22
CA GLY A 350 -0.30 -27.12 22.25
C GLY A 350 -0.79 -27.51 23.63
N MET A 351 0.07 -27.38 24.64
CA MET A 351 -0.27 -27.62 26.05
C MET A 351 -1.38 -26.67 26.53
N LEU A 352 -1.31 -25.37 26.22
CA LEU A 352 -2.35 -24.41 26.62
C LEU A 352 -3.67 -24.67 25.89
N HIS A 353 -3.62 -25.06 24.62
CA HIS A 353 -4.80 -25.50 23.87
C HIS A 353 -5.40 -26.77 24.48
N GLN A 354 -4.59 -27.69 24.98
CA GLN A 354 -5.09 -28.89 25.67
C GLN A 354 -5.82 -28.56 26.97
N GLN A 355 -5.34 -27.54 27.71
CA GLN A 355 -5.93 -27.11 28.98
C GLN A 355 -7.28 -26.42 28.83
N ASN A 356 -7.65 -26.01 27.61
CA ASN A 356 -8.98 -25.47 27.35
C ASN A 356 -10.04 -26.59 27.28
N GLY A 357 -11.29 -26.25 26.98
CA GLY A 357 -12.40 -27.22 26.91
C GLY A 357 -12.30 -28.28 25.81
N SER A 358 -11.30 -28.21 24.92
CA SER A 358 -11.09 -29.17 23.83
C SER A 358 -10.38 -30.45 24.28
N GLY A 359 -9.46 -30.37 25.24
CA GLY A 359 -8.59 -31.49 25.62
C GLY A 359 -7.58 -31.91 24.53
N ILE A 360 -7.38 -31.10 23.49
CA ILE A 360 -6.53 -31.42 22.34
C ILE A 360 -5.19 -30.69 22.46
N ASP A 361 -4.08 -31.43 22.48
CA ASP A 361 -2.74 -30.87 22.32
C ASP A 361 -2.39 -30.79 20.82
N ILE A 362 -2.54 -29.60 20.23
CA ILE A 362 -2.28 -29.39 18.80
C ILE A 362 -0.82 -29.65 18.41
N SER A 363 0.12 -29.63 19.37
CA SER A 363 1.54 -29.91 19.10
C SER A 363 1.85 -31.40 18.91
N LYS A 364 0.88 -32.26 19.24
CA LYS A 364 0.97 -33.72 19.11
C LYS A 364 0.18 -34.26 17.93
N ILE A 365 -0.60 -33.41 17.25
CA ILE A 365 -1.31 -33.80 16.04
C ILE A 365 -0.28 -33.95 14.93
N ASP A 366 -0.23 -35.12 14.31
CA ASP A 366 0.64 -35.45 13.18
C ASP A 366 -0.25 -35.76 11.97
N PRO A 367 -0.56 -34.73 11.14
CA PRO A 367 -1.54 -34.88 10.05
C PRO A 367 -1.07 -35.79 8.92
N ASP A 368 0.24 -35.91 8.70
CA ASP A 368 0.84 -36.67 7.59
C ASP A 368 1.53 -37.98 8.03
N GLY A 369 1.65 -38.21 9.35
CA GLY A 369 2.12 -39.46 9.93
C GLY A 369 3.63 -39.64 9.90
N ASP A 370 4.39 -38.56 9.81
CA ASP A 370 5.86 -38.60 9.74
C ASP A 370 6.56 -38.75 11.11
N GLY A 371 5.78 -38.79 12.19
CA GLY A 371 6.24 -38.90 13.56
C GLY A 371 6.55 -37.57 14.23
N ILE A 372 6.36 -36.44 13.54
CA ILE A 372 6.57 -35.09 14.04
C ILE A 372 5.21 -34.40 14.12
N GLY A 373 4.82 -33.93 15.31
CA GLY A 373 3.55 -33.21 15.44
C GLY A 373 3.59 -31.87 14.71
N GLY A 374 2.60 -31.58 13.88
CA GLY A 374 2.50 -30.42 13.01
C GLY A 374 3.15 -30.63 11.64
N PRO A 375 3.10 -29.61 10.76
CA PRO A 375 2.52 -28.30 11.00
C PRO A 375 0.99 -28.33 10.99
N ILE A 376 0.35 -27.44 11.76
CA ILE A 376 -1.12 -27.36 11.85
C ILE A 376 -1.65 -26.08 11.22
N ARG A 377 -2.71 -26.22 10.41
CA ARG A 377 -3.52 -25.08 9.96
C ARG A 377 -4.72 -24.96 10.89
N CYS A 378 -4.77 -23.91 11.70
CA CYS A 378 -5.85 -23.72 12.68
C CYS A 378 -7.24 -23.72 12.02
N SER A 379 -7.32 -23.28 10.75
CA SER A 379 -8.57 -23.26 9.98
C SER A 379 -9.21 -24.64 9.76
N GLN A 380 -8.41 -25.72 9.83
CA GLN A 380 -8.92 -27.09 9.71
C GLN A 380 -9.89 -27.44 10.83
N CYS A 381 -9.70 -26.88 12.03
CA CYS A 381 -10.60 -27.10 13.16
C CYS A 381 -11.51 -25.91 13.43
N HIS A 382 -11.05 -24.67 13.22
CA HIS A 382 -11.79 -23.45 13.50
C HIS A 382 -12.08 -22.67 12.22
N LEU A 383 -13.35 -22.37 11.90
CA LEU A 383 -13.68 -21.73 10.62
C LEU A 383 -12.89 -20.43 10.41
N ASP A 384 -12.21 -20.31 9.26
CA ASP A 384 -11.60 -19.06 8.80
C ASP A 384 -12.05 -18.71 7.38
N PRO A 385 -13.01 -17.77 7.23
CA PRO A 385 -13.46 -17.29 5.93
C PRO A 385 -12.36 -16.67 5.05
N ALA A 386 -11.24 -16.22 5.63
CA ALA A 386 -10.11 -15.71 4.84
C ALA A 386 -9.51 -16.79 3.93
N MET A 387 -9.70 -18.07 4.27
CA MET A 387 -9.24 -19.21 3.48
C MET A 387 -10.22 -19.60 2.36
N GLY A 388 -11.33 -18.85 2.20
CA GLY A 388 -12.41 -19.19 1.27
C GLY A 388 -13.30 -20.34 1.73
N GLU A 389 -13.15 -20.77 2.99
CA GLU A 389 -13.88 -21.88 3.59
C GLU A 389 -15.23 -21.39 4.16
N THR A 390 -16.28 -22.20 3.99
CA THR A 390 -17.61 -21.95 4.62
C THR A 390 -17.86 -22.83 5.84
N THR A 391 -17.07 -23.90 5.98
CA THR A 391 -17.02 -24.79 7.14
C THR A 391 -15.56 -25.25 7.34
N PRO A 392 -15.13 -25.57 8.57
CA PRO A 392 -13.79 -26.11 8.80
C PRO A 392 -13.60 -27.43 8.05
N PRO A 393 -12.50 -27.62 7.29
CA PRO A 393 -12.23 -28.86 6.55
C PRO A 393 -12.11 -30.13 7.41
N GLY A 394 -11.74 -29.97 8.69
CA GLY A 394 -11.50 -31.05 9.63
C GLY A 394 -10.11 -31.68 9.53
N ILE A 395 -9.70 -32.35 10.61
CA ILE A 395 -8.56 -33.27 10.64
C ILE A 395 -9.11 -34.64 11.06
N PRO A 396 -8.81 -35.74 10.35
CA PRO A 396 -9.28 -37.07 10.71
C PRO A 396 -8.99 -37.41 12.18
N GLY A 397 -10.01 -37.89 12.91
CA GLY A 397 -9.90 -38.24 14.33
C GLY A 397 -10.05 -37.07 15.31
N TYR A 398 -10.18 -35.84 14.83
CA TYR A 398 -10.35 -34.64 15.68
C TYR A 398 -11.69 -33.95 15.44
N LYS A 399 -12.21 -33.31 16.48
CA LYS A 399 -13.45 -32.54 16.41
C LYS A 399 -13.18 -31.16 15.82
N THR A 400 -14.09 -30.68 14.97
CA THR A 400 -14.14 -29.28 14.56
C THR A 400 -14.80 -28.42 15.64
N SER A 401 -14.55 -27.12 15.60
CA SER A 401 -15.06 -26.13 16.54
C SER A 401 -16.28 -25.40 15.98
N ASP A 402 -17.18 -24.99 16.89
CA ASP A 402 -18.27 -24.06 16.62
C ASP A 402 -17.82 -22.58 16.60
N LYS A 403 -16.57 -22.31 17.02
CA LYS A 403 -15.97 -20.98 17.08
C LYS A 403 -15.02 -20.78 15.92
N THR A 404 -15.06 -19.59 15.34
CA THR A 404 -14.15 -19.20 14.27
C THR A 404 -12.72 -19.10 14.79
N PHE A 405 -11.74 -19.17 13.88
CA PHE A 405 -10.34 -19.02 14.24
C PHE A 405 -10.08 -17.63 14.85
N SER A 406 -10.67 -16.60 14.25
CA SER A 406 -10.62 -15.23 14.76
C SER A 406 -11.16 -15.13 16.18
N GLU A 407 -12.30 -15.77 16.48
CA GLU A 407 -12.88 -15.72 17.83
C GLU A 407 -11.96 -16.33 18.89
N VAL A 408 -11.40 -17.52 18.64
CA VAL A 408 -10.61 -18.23 19.66
C VAL A 408 -9.26 -17.57 19.94
N VAL A 409 -8.56 -17.09 18.91
CA VAL A 409 -7.27 -16.41 19.08
C VAL A 409 -7.45 -15.12 19.86
N HIS A 410 -8.39 -14.27 19.43
CA HIS A 410 -8.59 -12.97 20.05
C HIS A 410 -9.11 -13.07 21.49
N LYS A 411 -10.04 -14.00 21.78
CA LYS A 411 -10.53 -14.21 23.15
C LYS A 411 -9.42 -14.68 24.08
N PHE A 412 -8.62 -15.65 23.65
CA PHE A 412 -7.52 -16.15 24.47
C PHE A 412 -6.52 -15.05 24.82
N HIS A 413 -6.14 -14.21 23.84
CA HIS A 413 -5.20 -13.12 24.09
C HIS A 413 -5.80 -12.00 24.94
N ALA A 414 -7.11 -11.75 24.86
CA ALA A 414 -7.78 -10.74 25.70
C ALA A 414 -7.75 -11.09 27.20
N GLU A 415 -7.52 -12.35 27.57
CA GLU A 415 -7.37 -12.78 28.97
C GLU A 415 -5.99 -12.45 29.56
N SER A 416 -4.99 -12.18 28.70
CA SER A 416 -3.65 -11.82 29.15
C SER A 416 -3.63 -10.44 29.80
N SER A 417 -3.02 -10.31 30.97
CA SER A 417 -2.84 -9.01 31.64
C SER A 417 -2.07 -8.00 30.79
N ALA A 418 -1.25 -8.46 29.83
CA ALA A 418 -0.54 -7.61 28.88
C ALA A 418 -1.44 -6.96 27.82
N VAL A 419 -2.64 -7.51 27.58
CA VAL A 419 -3.58 -7.09 26.52
C VAL A 419 -4.95 -6.69 27.09
N ALA A 420 -5.28 -7.13 28.31
CA ALA A 420 -6.58 -6.93 28.94
C ALA A 420 -6.96 -5.44 29.12
N GLN A 421 -5.97 -4.55 29.21
CA GLN A 421 -6.19 -3.11 29.25
C GLN A 421 -5.87 -2.49 27.89
N TYR A 422 -6.82 -1.68 27.39
CA TYR A 422 -6.61 -0.91 26.17
C TYR A 422 -5.51 0.14 26.40
N ASP A 423 -4.43 0.03 25.65
CA ASP A 423 -3.42 1.07 25.53
C ASP A 423 -3.73 1.93 24.28
N PRO A 424 -3.89 3.26 24.42
CA PRO A 424 -4.06 4.17 23.28
C PRO A 424 -2.79 4.28 22.41
N ASP A 425 -1.62 3.85 22.90
CA ASP A 425 -0.41 3.71 22.10
C ASP A 425 -0.49 2.46 21.22
N ILE A 426 -0.78 2.67 19.93
CA ILE A 426 -0.93 1.60 18.95
C ILE A 426 0.29 0.68 18.85
N ALA A 427 1.50 1.20 19.10
CA ALA A 427 2.73 0.41 19.07
C ALA A 427 2.76 -0.64 20.19
N LYS A 428 2.04 -0.36 21.29
CA LYS A 428 1.88 -1.23 22.46
C LYS A 428 0.53 -1.95 22.50
N ASN A 429 -0.25 -1.89 21.42
CA ASN A 429 -1.56 -2.52 21.33
C ASN A 429 -1.66 -3.32 20.02
N CYS A 430 -2.41 -2.82 19.02
CA CYS A 430 -2.70 -3.54 17.79
C CYS A 430 -1.42 -4.03 17.07
N TYR A 431 -0.36 -3.22 17.08
CA TYR A 431 0.91 -3.54 16.41
C TYR A 431 1.82 -4.50 17.18
N GLN A 432 1.42 -4.95 18.37
CA GLN A 432 2.10 -6.07 19.03
C GLN A 432 1.82 -7.38 18.31
N CYS A 433 0.64 -7.53 17.71
CA CYS A 433 0.23 -8.74 17.00
C CYS A 433 0.16 -8.53 15.48
N HIS A 434 -0.36 -7.38 15.04
CA HIS A 434 -0.47 -7.04 13.62
C HIS A 434 0.77 -6.27 13.14
N PRO A 435 1.10 -6.33 11.85
CA PRO A 435 2.20 -5.55 11.30
C PRO A 435 2.01 -4.05 11.56
N GLY A 436 3.03 -3.36 12.05
CA GLY A 436 2.98 -1.90 12.16
C GLY A 436 4.11 -1.25 12.93
N ASN A 437 4.71 -1.96 13.88
CA ASN A 437 5.98 -1.56 14.48
C ASN A 437 7.07 -1.66 13.39
N GLY A 438 7.45 -0.54 12.79
CA GLY A 438 8.43 -0.43 11.69
C GLY A 438 7.83 -0.53 10.28
N VAL A 439 6.84 -1.39 10.06
CA VAL A 439 6.22 -1.63 8.74
C VAL A 439 4.91 -0.89 8.50
N ASN A 440 4.40 -0.07 9.44
CA ASN A 440 3.25 0.83 9.26
C ASN A 440 2.09 0.28 8.38
N CYS A 441 1.47 -0.84 8.74
CA CYS A 441 0.32 -1.38 8.00
C CYS A 441 -0.74 -0.31 7.73
N PHE A 442 -1.14 0.43 8.78
CA PHE A 442 -1.95 1.62 8.63
C PHE A 442 -1.06 2.83 8.33
N ARG A 443 -1.20 3.35 7.10
CA ARG A 443 -0.37 4.41 6.54
C ARG A 443 -1.13 5.37 5.61
N GLY A 444 -2.42 5.19 5.41
CA GLY A 444 -3.26 6.06 4.58
C GLY A 444 -3.59 7.42 5.20
N GLN A 445 -4.34 8.23 4.46
CA GLN A 445 -4.68 9.60 4.85
C GLN A 445 -5.42 9.71 6.19
N HIS A 446 -6.21 8.72 6.60
CA HIS A 446 -6.87 8.74 7.91
C HIS A 446 -5.88 8.77 9.08
N LYS A 447 -4.72 8.12 8.95
CA LYS A 447 -3.63 8.22 9.93
C LYS A 447 -3.14 9.65 10.10
N THR A 448 -3.02 10.41 9.00
CA THR A 448 -2.56 11.81 9.06
C THR A 448 -3.59 12.73 9.73
N LYS A 449 -4.84 12.26 9.87
CA LYS A 449 -5.92 12.92 10.59
C LYS A 449 -6.07 12.45 12.03
N GLY A 450 -5.16 11.62 12.53
CA GLY A 450 -5.17 11.12 13.90
C GLY A 450 -6.23 10.06 14.17
N LEU A 451 -6.82 9.47 13.12
CA LEU A 451 -7.64 8.26 13.25
C LEU A 451 -6.73 7.05 13.32
N TRP A 452 -7.23 5.98 13.94
CA TRP A 452 -6.53 4.73 14.20
C TRP A 452 -7.45 3.52 14.02
N CYS A 453 -6.87 2.32 14.17
CA CYS A 453 -7.57 1.05 13.96
C CYS A 453 -8.88 0.96 14.76
N THR A 454 -8.87 1.43 16.01
CA THR A 454 -10.02 1.35 16.91
C THR A 454 -11.15 2.31 16.55
N ASP A 455 -10.87 3.40 15.84
CA ASP A 455 -11.92 4.33 15.40
C ASP A 455 -12.83 3.70 14.33
N CYS A 456 -12.31 2.70 13.60
CA CYS A 456 -13.05 1.98 12.56
C CYS A 456 -13.48 0.57 13.02
N HIS A 457 -12.59 -0.15 13.70
CA HIS A 457 -12.80 -1.56 14.08
C HIS A 457 -13.27 -1.76 15.52
N GLY A 458 -13.10 -0.77 16.40
CA GLY A 458 -13.18 -0.93 17.85
C GLY A 458 -11.95 -1.62 18.46
N ASP A 459 -11.83 -1.56 19.79
CA ASP A 459 -10.80 -2.31 20.52
C ASP A 459 -11.13 -3.81 20.64
N LEU A 460 -10.15 -4.62 21.03
CA LEU A 460 -10.31 -6.08 21.14
C LEU A 460 -11.50 -6.51 22.01
N ASN A 461 -11.70 -5.85 23.15
CA ASN A 461 -12.78 -6.15 24.09
C ASN A 461 -14.14 -5.79 23.49
N GLN A 462 -14.25 -4.63 22.83
CA GLN A 462 -15.44 -4.23 22.10
C GLN A 462 -15.80 -5.26 21.02
N ARG A 463 -14.82 -5.69 20.21
CA ARG A 463 -15.03 -6.66 19.14
C ARG A 463 -15.52 -8.01 19.66
N ILE A 464 -15.01 -8.45 20.81
CA ILE A 464 -15.47 -9.65 21.53
C ILE A 464 -16.90 -9.46 22.03
N ALA A 465 -17.19 -8.36 22.75
CA ALA A 465 -18.49 -8.08 23.34
C ALA A 465 -19.61 -7.95 22.29
N GLN A 466 -19.27 -7.38 21.12
CA GLN A 466 -20.19 -7.20 20.00
C GLN A 466 -20.29 -8.42 19.07
N ASN A 467 -19.63 -9.53 19.42
CA ASN A 467 -19.61 -10.76 18.62
C ASN A 467 -19.10 -10.58 17.18
N GLN A 468 -18.31 -9.53 16.89
CA GLN A 468 -17.80 -9.29 15.52
C GLN A 468 -16.91 -10.44 15.05
N LEU A 469 -16.19 -11.07 15.97
CA LEU A 469 -15.25 -12.16 15.68
C LEU A 469 -15.96 -13.47 15.27
N LYS A 470 -17.28 -13.59 15.46
CA LYS A 470 -18.06 -14.76 15.00
C LYS A 470 -18.29 -14.78 13.50
N LYS A 471 -18.19 -13.63 12.84
CA LYS A 471 -18.35 -13.48 11.39
C LYS A 471 -17.20 -12.66 10.80
N PRO A 472 -15.93 -13.09 10.99
CA PRO A 472 -14.79 -12.33 10.52
C PRO A 472 -14.86 -12.20 8.99
N TRP A 473 -14.33 -11.11 8.44
CA TRP A 473 -14.31 -10.81 6.99
C TRP A 473 -15.69 -10.66 6.33
N SER A 474 -16.76 -10.60 7.11
CA SER A 474 -18.11 -10.37 6.58
C SER A 474 -18.41 -8.87 6.47
N ALA A 475 -19.25 -8.51 5.50
CA ALA A 475 -19.71 -7.13 5.30
C ALA A 475 -20.45 -6.54 6.52
N GLU A 476 -20.99 -7.39 7.40
CA GLU A 476 -21.63 -6.99 8.66
C GLU A 476 -20.64 -6.52 9.72
N THR A 477 -19.36 -6.92 9.61
CA THR A 477 -18.34 -6.72 10.66
C THR A 477 -17.15 -5.86 10.23
N LEU A 478 -17.03 -5.60 8.92
CA LEU A 478 -16.01 -4.72 8.38
C LEU A 478 -16.44 -3.25 8.49
N PRO A 479 -15.50 -2.32 8.73
CA PRO A 479 -15.81 -0.90 8.79
C PRO A 479 -16.48 -0.42 7.51
N LYS A 480 -17.44 0.50 7.64
CA LYS A 480 -18.10 1.11 6.51
C LYS A 480 -17.74 2.58 6.41
N CYS A 481 -17.54 3.05 5.19
CA CYS A 481 -17.21 4.45 4.93
C CYS A 481 -18.33 5.38 5.44
N GLU A 482 -19.59 4.96 5.23
CA GLU A 482 -20.81 5.70 5.62
C GLU A 482 -20.91 5.99 7.13
N ASP A 483 -20.21 5.24 7.98
CA ASP A 483 -20.23 5.45 9.44
C ASP A 483 -19.63 6.82 9.81
N CYS A 484 -18.69 7.34 9.00
CA CYS A 484 -18.03 8.63 9.22
C CYS A 484 -18.21 9.62 8.06
N HIS A 485 -18.29 9.12 6.82
CA HIS A 485 -18.38 9.93 5.60
C HIS A 485 -19.84 10.12 5.15
N TYR A 486 -20.69 10.60 6.07
CA TYR A 486 -22.12 10.77 5.83
C TYR A 486 -22.53 12.17 5.33
N ASN A 487 -21.67 13.18 5.46
CA ASN A 487 -22.02 14.59 5.15
C ASN A 487 -21.35 15.16 3.88
N THR A 488 -20.52 14.38 3.20
CA THR A 488 -19.65 14.79 2.08
C THR A 488 -20.35 14.73 0.71
N ALA A 489 -21.67 14.96 0.65
CA ALA A 489 -22.56 14.46 -0.42
C ALA A 489 -22.68 12.92 -0.46
N GLU A 490 -22.13 12.27 0.58
CA GLU A 490 -21.91 10.83 0.70
C GLU A 490 -22.85 10.14 1.70
N GLY A 491 -23.83 10.84 2.31
CA GLY A 491 -24.74 10.21 3.29
C GLY A 491 -26.14 10.79 3.39
N LYS A 492 -26.76 11.07 2.25
CA LYS A 492 -28.23 11.11 2.15
C LYS A 492 -28.79 9.77 1.61
N GLY A 493 -28.15 8.65 1.93
CA GLY A 493 -28.54 7.31 1.45
C GLY A 493 -28.15 7.02 -0.01
N TYR A 494 -27.13 7.72 -0.51
CA TYR A 494 -26.76 7.74 -1.93
C TYR A 494 -25.45 7.02 -2.26
N GLN A 495 -24.80 6.38 -1.29
CA GLN A 495 -23.86 5.34 -1.66
C GLN A 495 -24.69 4.14 -2.09
N HIS A 496 -25.05 4.05 -3.36
CA HIS A 496 -25.36 2.76 -3.96
C HIS A 496 -24.06 1.96 -4.00
N VAL A 497 -23.56 1.57 -2.84
CA VAL A 497 -22.40 0.71 -2.70
C VAL A 497 -22.83 -0.65 -3.21
N PHE A 498 -22.61 -0.87 -4.48
CA PHE A 498 -22.76 -2.20 -5.05
C PHE A 498 -21.53 -3.01 -4.62
N GLY A 499 -21.73 -4.15 -3.95
CA GLY A 499 -20.65 -5.09 -3.61
C GLY A 499 -20.28 -5.21 -2.12
N GLY A 500 -20.88 -4.43 -1.20
CA GLY A 500 -20.64 -4.56 0.25
C GLY A 500 -19.59 -3.60 0.80
N SER A 501 -18.60 -4.07 1.58
CA SER A 501 -17.54 -3.23 2.19
C SER A 501 -16.56 -2.64 1.15
N PHE A 502 -15.71 -1.70 1.57
CA PHE A 502 -14.78 -0.90 0.72
C PHE A 502 -14.14 -1.65 -0.45
N LEU A 503 -13.69 -2.89 -0.20
CA LEU A 503 -13.03 -3.76 -1.17
C LEU A 503 -13.78 -3.88 -2.50
N ASN A 504 -15.06 -4.25 -2.46
CA ASN A 504 -15.86 -4.52 -3.64
C ASN A 504 -16.82 -3.38 -3.97
N SER A 505 -16.75 -2.30 -3.19
CA SER A 505 -17.58 -1.12 -3.35
C SER A 505 -17.25 -0.41 -4.66
N MET A 506 -18.28 -0.10 -5.44
CA MET A 506 -18.16 0.79 -6.59
C MET A 506 -18.91 2.10 -6.35
N GLY A 507 -18.34 3.17 -6.88
CA GLY A 507 -18.95 4.49 -7.01
C GLY A 507 -18.83 4.98 -8.45
N HIS A 508 -19.19 6.25 -8.68
CA HIS A 508 -19.10 6.93 -9.98
C HIS A 508 -19.77 6.13 -11.13
N GLU A 509 -21.11 6.25 -11.21
CA GLU A 509 -21.98 5.45 -12.08
C GLU A 509 -21.97 3.93 -11.80
N ASP A 510 -21.64 3.53 -10.56
CA ASP A 510 -21.51 2.13 -10.13
C ASP A 510 -20.51 1.32 -10.99
N LYS A 511 -19.50 1.98 -11.55
CA LYS A 511 -18.51 1.40 -12.48
C LYS A 511 -17.06 1.43 -11.95
N VAL A 512 -16.75 2.33 -11.02
CA VAL A 512 -15.38 2.55 -10.55
C VAL A 512 -15.25 2.05 -9.13
N LEU A 513 -14.31 1.14 -8.88
CA LEU A 513 -14.02 0.65 -7.53
C LEU A 513 -13.55 1.82 -6.64
N CYS A 514 -13.96 1.82 -5.37
CA CYS A 514 -13.46 2.80 -4.40
C CYS A 514 -11.94 2.81 -4.36
N SER A 515 -11.31 1.63 -4.43
CA SER A 515 -9.86 1.52 -4.40
C SER A 515 -9.16 2.17 -5.60
N THR A 516 -9.79 2.18 -6.77
CA THR A 516 -9.25 2.82 -7.97
C THR A 516 -9.02 4.32 -7.78
N CYS A 517 -9.92 5.01 -7.09
CA CYS A 517 -9.76 6.43 -6.81
C CYS A 517 -9.00 6.69 -5.51
N HIS A 518 -9.33 5.94 -4.44
CA HIS A 518 -8.88 6.23 -3.08
C HIS A 518 -7.64 5.46 -2.64
N GLY A 519 -7.15 4.51 -3.44
CA GLY A 519 -6.06 3.61 -3.06
C GLY A 519 -6.52 2.37 -2.29
N THR A 520 -5.58 1.62 -1.72
CA THR A 520 -5.86 0.39 -0.99
C THR A 520 -6.40 0.68 0.43
N PRO A 521 -7.24 -0.19 1.04
CA PRO A 521 -7.51 -0.13 2.48
C PRO A 521 -6.23 0.06 3.28
N HIS A 522 -6.26 0.81 4.37
CA HIS A 522 -5.07 1.10 5.20
C HIS A 522 -3.93 1.88 4.51
N GLY A 523 -3.92 2.02 3.18
CA GLY A 523 -2.97 2.80 2.36
C GLY A 523 -3.67 3.86 1.51
N LEU A 524 -4.79 4.42 2.01
CA LEU A 524 -5.61 5.38 1.28
C LEU A 524 -4.85 6.67 0.94
N SER A 525 -5.10 7.19 -0.27
CA SER A 525 -4.40 8.34 -0.82
C SER A 525 -4.78 9.68 -0.17
N PRO A 526 -3.83 10.60 0.08
CA PRO A 526 -2.39 10.37 -0.02
C PRO A 526 -1.92 9.47 1.14
N SER A 527 -1.10 8.49 0.80
CA SER A 527 -0.43 7.64 1.78
C SER A 527 0.79 8.35 2.37
N THR A 528 1.13 8.01 3.61
CA THR A 528 2.40 8.39 4.23
C THR A 528 3.60 7.65 3.62
N LEU A 529 3.36 6.56 2.87
CA LEU A 529 4.37 5.89 2.07
C LEU A 529 4.41 6.51 0.66
N ALA A 530 5.52 7.15 0.32
CA ALA A 530 5.69 7.82 -0.97
C ALA A 530 5.45 6.89 -2.17
N LYS A 531 5.91 5.64 -2.08
CA LYS A 531 5.77 4.61 -3.14
C LYS A 531 4.32 4.34 -3.53
N GLU A 532 3.36 4.48 -2.61
CA GLU A 532 1.93 4.32 -2.93
C GLU A 532 1.33 5.53 -3.65
N ASN A 533 1.94 6.70 -3.48
CA ASN A 533 1.49 7.92 -4.15
C ASN A 533 1.98 8.01 -5.59
N ASP A 534 2.98 7.20 -5.98
CA ASP A 534 3.62 7.27 -7.29
C ASP A 534 2.61 7.08 -8.44
N GLN A 535 1.63 6.18 -8.30
CA GLN A 535 0.59 5.97 -9.32
C GLN A 535 -0.24 7.23 -9.53
N ASN A 536 -0.78 7.82 -8.46
CA ASN A 536 -1.60 9.03 -8.56
C ASN A 536 -0.75 10.22 -9.05
N GLN A 537 0.49 10.32 -8.59
CA GLN A 537 1.42 11.35 -9.05
C GLN A 537 1.70 11.24 -10.56
N ARG A 538 1.83 10.03 -11.11
CA ARG A 538 1.98 9.82 -12.57
C ARG A 538 0.71 10.19 -13.34
N LEU A 539 -0.46 9.80 -12.83
CA LEU A 539 -1.73 9.98 -13.54
C LEU A 539 -2.23 11.43 -13.54
N GLN A 540 -2.07 12.14 -12.42
CA GLN A 540 -2.66 13.47 -12.24
C GLN A 540 -1.67 14.52 -11.73
N GLY A 541 -0.41 14.20 -11.48
CA GLY A 541 0.55 15.14 -10.91
C GLY A 541 0.27 15.51 -9.44
N ASP A 542 -0.56 14.71 -8.75
CA ASP A 542 -1.02 14.96 -7.37
C ASP A 542 -1.17 13.62 -6.62
N SER A 543 -0.68 13.55 -5.38
CA SER A 543 -0.69 12.33 -4.56
C SER A 543 -2.04 12.00 -3.91
N ARG A 544 -2.99 12.94 -3.91
CA ARG A 544 -4.35 12.70 -3.39
C ARG A 544 -5.07 11.65 -4.23
N ALA A 545 -6.24 11.23 -3.75
CA ALA A 545 -7.16 10.40 -4.54
C ALA A 545 -7.36 10.97 -5.96
N ILE A 546 -7.63 10.08 -6.93
CA ILE A 546 -7.86 10.48 -8.32
C ILE A 546 -9.05 11.45 -8.38
N GLY A 547 -8.75 12.70 -8.76
CA GLY A 547 -9.72 13.81 -8.77
C GLY A 547 -9.59 14.73 -9.99
N LYS A 548 -8.58 14.53 -10.84
CA LYS A 548 -8.54 15.15 -12.17
C LYS A 548 -9.37 14.30 -13.13
N CYS A 549 -10.48 14.85 -13.62
CA CYS A 549 -11.39 14.15 -14.52
C CYS A 549 -10.69 13.67 -15.80
N ASP A 550 -9.70 14.44 -16.27
CA ASP A 550 -8.94 14.10 -17.46
C ASP A 550 -8.22 12.74 -17.38
N VAL A 551 -7.93 12.21 -16.19
CA VAL A 551 -7.33 10.87 -16.01
C VAL A 551 -8.13 9.79 -16.75
N CYS A 552 -9.46 9.87 -16.71
CA CYS A 552 -10.33 8.90 -17.39
C CYS A 552 -11.14 9.54 -18.53
N HIS A 553 -11.50 10.82 -18.42
CA HIS A 553 -12.35 11.51 -19.39
C HIS A 553 -11.52 12.48 -20.24
N ASN A 554 -11.01 12.01 -21.39
CA ASN A 554 -10.16 12.82 -22.26
C ASN A 554 -10.82 14.18 -22.61
N GLY A 555 -10.11 15.27 -22.32
CA GLY A 555 -10.55 16.63 -22.60
C GLY A 555 -11.43 17.25 -21.51
N LYS A 556 -11.57 16.60 -20.35
CA LYS A 556 -12.25 17.18 -19.18
C LYS A 556 -11.28 17.94 -18.28
N SER A 557 -11.77 18.38 -17.12
CA SER A 557 -10.99 19.17 -16.17
C SER A 557 -9.69 18.48 -15.76
N ASN A 558 -8.59 19.22 -15.91
CA ASN A 558 -7.28 18.90 -15.35
C ASN A 558 -7.06 19.57 -13.98
N ILE A 559 -8.08 20.24 -13.44
CA ILE A 559 -8.09 20.78 -12.08
C ILE A 559 -8.62 19.67 -11.17
N TRP A 560 -7.89 19.42 -10.08
CA TRP A 560 -8.31 18.44 -9.08
C TRP A 560 -9.60 18.91 -8.39
N MET A 561 -10.61 18.05 -8.36
CA MET A 561 -11.86 18.23 -7.65
C MET A 561 -12.37 16.89 -7.13
N VAL A 562 -13.31 16.92 -6.20
CA VAL A 562 -13.95 15.70 -5.69
C VAL A 562 -14.89 15.17 -6.77
N PRO A 563 -14.67 13.95 -7.32
CA PRO A 563 -15.58 13.39 -8.31
C PRO A 563 -16.98 13.14 -7.72
N PRO A 564 -18.06 13.33 -8.49
CA PRO A 564 -19.40 13.01 -8.02
C PRO A 564 -19.57 11.49 -7.91
N HIS A 565 -20.11 11.04 -6.78
CA HIS A 565 -20.67 9.70 -6.65
C HIS A 565 -22.12 9.70 -7.17
N LYS A 566 -22.59 8.60 -7.76
CA LYS A 566 -23.97 8.50 -8.27
C LYS A 566 -24.97 8.80 -7.15
N GLY A 567 -25.95 9.67 -7.41
CA GLY A 567 -26.93 10.08 -6.41
C GLY A 567 -26.56 11.32 -5.59
N THR A 568 -25.43 11.98 -5.88
CA THR A 568 -25.12 13.31 -5.32
C THR A 568 -26.14 14.36 -5.80
N PRO A 569 -26.99 14.94 -4.94
CA PRO A 569 -27.87 16.04 -5.34
C PRO A 569 -27.02 17.29 -5.58
N GLY A 570 -27.11 17.87 -6.79
CA GLY A 570 -26.44 19.13 -7.15
C GLY A 570 -25.39 19.03 -8.27
N TYR A 571 -25.05 17.83 -8.76
CA TYR A 571 -24.25 17.68 -9.98
C TYR A 571 -25.15 17.34 -11.17
N SER A 572 -25.99 18.31 -11.57
CA SER A 572 -26.55 18.30 -12.93
C SER A 572 -25.40 18.56 -13.89
N GLY A 573 -25.13 17.60 -14.77
CA GLY A 573 -23.94 17.57 -15.61
C GLY A 573 -23.73 18.81 -16.49
N GLY A 574 -22.48 18.92 -16.95
CA GLY A 574 -22.10 19.54 -18.22
C GLY A 574 -22.39 21.03 -18.37
N GLY A 575 -21.39 21.86 -18.08
CA GLY A 575 -21.37 23.24 -18.55
C GLY A 575 -20.09 23.96 -18.16
N SER A 576 -19.22 24.20 -19.13
CA SER A 576 -18.06 25.09 -19.03
C SER A 576 -18.42 26.41 -18.36
N GLY A 577 -17.69 26.79 -17.32
CA GLY A 577 -17.75 28.14 -16.76
C GLY A 577 -17.12 28.22 -15.38
N GLY A 578 -15.99 28.91 -15.28
CA GLY A 578 -15.48 29.34 -13.98
C GLY A 578 -16.56 30.15 -13.24
N GLY A 579 -16.85 29.78 -12.00
CA GLY A 579 -17.84 30.46 -11.18
C GLY A 579 -17.83 29.94 -9.76
N THR A 580 -17.58 30.84 -8.82
CA THR A 580 -17.78 30.68 -7.38
C THR A 580 -19.21 30.22 -7.03
N GLY A 581 -19.33 29.27 -6.09
CA GLY A 581 -20.53 29.10 -5.26
C GLY A 581 -21.52 28.03 -5.72
N GLY A 582 -21.46 26.84 -5.11
CA GLY A 582 -22.66 26.03 -4.93
C GLY A 582 -23.55 26.71 -3.88
N THR A 583 -24.77 27.08 -4.23
CA THR A 583 -25.72 27.70 -3.29
C THR A 583 -26.23 26.64 -2.32
N VAL A 584 -26.02 26.85 -1.02
CA VAL A 584 -26.61 26.01 0.02
C VAL A 584 -28.12 26.24 0.02
N ASP A 585 -28.91 25.17 -0.15
CA ASP A 585 -30.35 25.22 0.06
C ASP A 585 -30.63 25.29 1.56
N VAL A 586 -30.77 26.52 2.05
CA VAL A 586 -30.94 26.82 3.47
C VAL A 586 -32.18 26.18 4.06
N ASN A 587 -33.27 26.10 3.30
CA ASN A 587 -34.53 25.54 3.81
C ASN A 587 -34.40 24.02 4.02
N ASN A 588 -33.76 23.34 3.08
CA ASN A 588 -33.51 21.91 3.18
C ASN A 588 -32.55 21.59 4.35
N GLU A 589 -31.40 22.26 4.41
CA GLU A 589 -30.40 21.98 5.46
C GLU A 589 -30.89 22.34 6.86
N LEU A 590 -31.68 23.41 6.99
CA LEU A 590 -32.37 23.73 8.24
C LEU A 590 -33.29 22.59 8.66
N ALA A 591 -34.13 22.09 7.74
CA ALA A 591 -35.09 21.04 8.02
C ALA A 591 -34.46 19.67 8.31
N THR A 592 -33.41 19.29 7.58
CA THR A 592 -32.85 17.92 7.63
C THR A 592 -31.60 17.77 8.47
N THR A 593 -30.80 18.84 8.64
CA THR A 593 -29.48 18.75 9.26
C THR A 593 -29.51 19.40 10.64
N CYS A 594 -30.06 20.62 10.73
CA CYS A 594 -30.09 21.37 11.98
C CYS A 594 -31.17 20.86 12.94
N LEU A 595 -32.41 20.69 12.47
CA LEU A 595 -33.53 20.26 13.32
C LEU A 595 -33.33 18.85 13.89
N ASN A 596 -32.64 17.96 13.17
CA ASN A 596 -32.35 16.61 13.64
C ASN A 596 -31.42 16.60 14.87
N CYS A 597 -30.44 17.49 14.94
CA CYS A 597 -29.53 17.58 16.08
C CYS A 597 -30.08 18.42 17.24
N HIS A 598 -30.90 19.46 16.95
CA HIS A 598 -31.26 20.48 17.94
C HIS A 598 -32.77 20.55 18.29
N GLY A 599 -33.64 19.92 17.51
CA GLY A 599 -35.08 20.21 17.49
C GLY A 599 -35.38 21.61 16.94
N ASP A 600 -36.67 22.01 16.89
CA ASP A 600 -37.04 23.36 16.44
C ASP A 600 -36.74 24.41 17.49
N ARG A 601 -35.56 25.04 17.33
CA ARG A 601 -35.06 26.12 18.18
C ARG A 601 -34.74 27.38 17.38
N ARG A 602 -35.34 27.55 16.19
CA ARG A 602 -35.04 28.67 15.28
C ARG A 602 -35.17 30.04 15.95
N SER A 603 -36.16 30.20 16.84
CA SER A 603 -36.37 31.43 17.62
C SER A 603 -35.31 31.72 18.69
N LYS A 604 -34.41 30.78 18.96
CA LYS A 604 -33.34 30.89 19.96
C LYS A 604 -31.97 31.13 19.33
N VAL A 605 -31.88 31.23 18.00
CA VAL A 605 -30.62 31.42 17.26
C VAL A 605 -30.27 32.91 17.22
N ASN A 606 -29.06 33.26 17.66
CA ASN A 606 -28.53 34.62 17.66
C ASN A 606 -26.99 34.54 17.62
N CYS A 607 -26.33 35.34 16.77
CA CYS A 607 -24.87 35.37 16.67
C CYS A 607 -24.18 35.82 17.98
N ASN A 608 -24.89 36.49 18.88
CA ASN A 608 -24.36 36.95 20.17
C ASN A 608 -24.62 35.96 21.31
N ASN A 609 -25.22 34.80 21.02
CA ASN A 609 -25.37 33.77 22.04
C ASN A 609 -24.21 32.77 21.94
N ASN A 610 -23.51 32.56 23.05
CA ASN A 610 -22.37 31.64 23.11
C ASN A 610 -22.76 30.17 22.83
N LYS A 611 -24.05 29.86 22.66
CA LYS A 611 -24.56 28.52 22.39
C LYS A 611 -24.52 28.16 20.90
N TRP A 612 -24.63 29.15 20.01
CA TRP A 612 -24.65 28.96 18.56
C TRP A 612 -23.24 29.03 17.94
N MET A 613 -22.35 29.82 18.55
CA MET A 613 -20.99 30.06 18.07
C MET A 613 -20.07 28.82 18.08
N GLY A 614 -20.37 27.77 18.84
CA GLY A 614 -19.52 26.58 18.97
C GLY A 614 -19.60 25.56 17.82
N HIS A 615 -20.26 25.91 16.70
CA HIS A 615 -20.47 25.03 15.54
C HIS A 615 -19.41 25.18 14.42
N ASP A 616 -18.36 25.96 14.65
CA ASP A 616 -17.31 26.35 13.70
C ASP A 616 -16.32 25.24 13.30
N GLY A 617 -16.84 24.04 12.98
CA GLY A 617 -16.05 23.01 12.29
C GLY A 617 -16.08 21.59 12.86
N SER A 618 -17.05 21.23 13.72
CA SER A 618 -17.08 19.86 14.30
C SER A 618 -18.26 18.98 13.88
N LYS A 619 -19.39 19.55 13.39
CA LYS A 619 -20.59 18.74 13.03
C LYS A 619 -21.32 19.13 11.75
N VAL A 620 -21.09 20.34 11.21
CA VAL A 620 -21.62 20.81 9.92
C VAL A 620 -20.52 21.59 9.19
N SER A 621 -20.56 21.63 7.85
CA SER A 621 -19.58 22.40 7.07
C SER A 621 -19.73 23.90 7.32
N ASN A 622 -18.62 24.64 7.22
CA ASN A 622 -18.64 26.10 7.38
C ASN A 622 -19.62 26.79 6.42
N ALA A 623 -19.72 26.29 5.17
CA ALA A 623 -20.67 26.83 4.19
C ALA A 623 -22.14 26.66 4.62
N VAL A 624 -22.51 25.50 5.16
CA VAL A 624 -23.87 25.24 5.68
C VAL A 624 -24.15 26.10 6.91
N PHE A 625 -23.16 26.21 7.81
CA PHE A 625 -23.27 27.05 9.01
C PHE A 625 -23.51 28.52 8.66
N VAL A 626 -22.70 29.10 7.76
CA VAL A 626 -22.83 30.49 7.30
C VAL A 626 -24.18 30.71 6.63
N ALA A 627 -24.62 29.82 5.75
CA ALA A 627 -25.87 29.98 5.01
C ALA A 627 -27.12 29.92 5.92
N VAL A 628 -27.18 28.93 6.82
CA VAL A 628 -28.30 28.79 7.76
C VAL A 628 -28.31 29.90 8.80
N SER A 629 -27.16 30.27 9.36
CA SER A 629 -27.06 31.36 10.33
C SER A 629 -27.46 32.71 9.72
N THR A 630 -27.03 32.99 8.48
CA THR A 630 -27.42 34.18 7.73
C THR A 630 -28.92 34.21 7.48
N SER A 631 -29.54 33.08 7.11
CA SER A 631 -31.00 33.03 6.89
C SER A 631 -31.82 33.17 8.17
N LEU A 632 -31.33 32.70 9.32
CA LEU A 632 -32.07 32.76 10.58
C LEU A 632 -31.87 34.08 11.32
N THR A 633 -30.68 34.68 11.23
CA THR A 633 -30.29 35.86 12.02
C THR A 633 -30.10 37.13 11.20
N GLY A 634 -30.05 37.01 9.87
CA GLY A 634 -29.70 38.10 8.97
C GLY A 634 -28.20 38.42 8.93
N SER A 635 -27.34 37.63 9.59
CA SER A 635 -25.89 37.87 9.64
C SER A 635 -25.10 36.56 9.72
N ASP A 636 -23.84 36.60 9.26
CA ASP A 636 -22.91 35.48 9.35
C ASP A 636 -22.34 35.38 10.78
N CYS A 637 -22.67 34.31 11.50
CA CYS A 637 -22.20 34.09 12.86
C CYS A 637 -20.81 33.42 12.95
N SER A 638 -20.10 33.19 11.83
CA SER A 638 -18.82 32.44 11.79
C SER A 638 -17.58 33.23 12.25
N SER A 639 -17.70 34.55 12.41
CA SER A 639 -16.55 35.46 12.52
C SER A 639 -16.13 35.85 13.95
N THR A 640 -16.55 35.15 14.99
CA THR A 640 -16.21 35.52 16.39
C THR A 640 -15.35 34.48 17.09
N GLY A 641 -14.17 34.23 16.49
CA GLY A 641 -13.07 33.47 17.09
C GLY A 641 -11.74 34.22 16.92
N GLY A 642 -11.57 35.38 17.58
CA GLY A 642 -10.28 36.10 17.55
C GLY A 642 -10.34 37.54 18.10
N SER A 643 -9.86 37.71 19.34
CA SER A 643 -9.41 38.93 20.04
C SER A 643 -9.64 40.35 19.44
N GLY A 644 -10.28 41.25 20.21
CA GLY A 644 -9.96 42.69 20.17
C GLY A 644 -11.02 43.72 20.59
N GLY A 645 -11.10 44.03 21.90
CA GLY A 645 -11.23 45.41 22.45
C GLY A 645 -12.58 46.17 22.42
N GLY A 646 -13.18 46.42 23.59
CA GLY A 646 -14.25 47.42 23.74
C GLY A 646 -15.05 47.45 25.04
N THR A 647 -14.40 47.74 26.16
CA THR A 647 -14.93 48.31 27.44
C THR A 647 -16.04 47.60 28.22
N GLY A 648 -15.66 47.10 29.41
CA GLY A 648 -16.46 47.26 30.64
C GLY A 648 -16.99 45.98 31.28
N GLY A 649 -16.31 45.49 32.32
CA GLY A 649 -16.89 44.57 33.31
C GLY A 649 -16.07 43.31 33.57
N THR A 650 -15.23 43.37 34.60
CA THR A 650 -14.63 42.24 35.33
C THR A 650 -15.63 41.12 35.64
N VAL A 651 -15.19 39.84 35.61
CA VAL A 651 -15.22 38.88 36.75
C VAL A 651 -14.64 37.51 36.35
N ASP A 652 -13.69 37.08 37.19
CA ASP A 652 -13.15 35.76 37.53
C ASP A 652 -13.02 34.60 36.54
N VAL A 653 -11.75 34.24 36.33
CA VAL A 653 -11.25 32.88 36.07
C VAL A 653 -11.24 32.10 37.39
N ASN A 654 -12.20 31.18 37.57
CA ASN A 654 -12.10 29.95 38.37
C ASN A 654 -13.48 29.28 38.43
N ASN A 655 -13.74 28.26 37.59
CA ASN A 655 -14.24 26.99 38.13
C ASN A 655 -14.12 25.84 37.14
N GLU A 656 -13.61 24.75 37.69
CA GLU A 656 -13.37 23.44 37.10
C GLU A 656 -14.66 22.65 36.81
N LEU A 657 -14.52 21.65 35.94
CA LEU A 657 -15.11 20.31 36.00
C LEU A 657 -16.63 20.17 36.20
N ALA A 658 -17.31 19.76 35.13
CA ALA A 658 -18.34 18.72 35.14
C ALA A 658 -18.42 18.07 33.74
#